data_AF-A0A8T1W840-F1
#
_entry.id   AF-A0A8T1W840-F1
#
_cell.length_a   1.000
_cell.length_b   1.000
_cell.length_c   1.000
_cell.angle_alpha   90.00
_cell.angle_beta   90.00
_cell.angle_gamma   90.00
#
_symmetry.space_group_name_H-M   'P 1'
#
loop_
_entity.id
_entity.type
_entity.pdbx_description
1 polymer ?
#
loop_
_entity_poly.entity_id
_entity_poly.type
_entity_poly.pdbx_seq_one_letter_code
_entity_poly.pdbx_strand_id
1 'polypeptide(L)'
;MLRPWTRWGAALCATERVNERDVLGRIPEADGQAQLVAAAGGGRVDRIQLLLQYAKAEVDGATEDGATALTVAAQRGYLAAVNVLLQCGADVELLGLRGCSPLTCAAQEGHVDVVRSLVEKEAKVDAQAATDRKTALIYAAEHGQLETVRLLVDSGANVGLSSGNGGSALTLAALEGHLEVVTWLLDCGADMEQRGKDGDTPLICAASRGQVQVVELLLGKKAEVNAQADNGDTSLTRAANGGHLEVARVLLDNGGDAELADAEGFTPLICAAKEGHLDVARLLIDRGAGVDVANGEGVTPLLLAAERGHEQVVKLLVDRNAKVDWRAVGGATALAGAAFLGHLEVVRTLVEGGAAIDLALSDGFTPLMCASQWGYTAIAEFLLQNGATGNCQANNGSRALSVAAANGRVDMVRLLLEHGEDPDLTGFNGCSPILLAVDCDRVDIIELLLDHKASIDVQDNDGDTALHECAYENQRDCARILLDRGVNPNLKNLAGFTALMISAQLGNADVVALLVDNNAEVEAAENSGRTTLILAAEEGHEEVVKVLLKHGVIVEATDENGQTALMKAAYRGHEEVLRLLLENGANAAVMDNANRTASNHARLNNRIDADRVITDYLLEHPVDSQGENAGLVLSQPLASHKAPEWFLPSREVRKEKDPFSFGSFGKVYRGRWLNSEVVVKCVMVESDKEKQAFHREARIWHHARHPNILPFFGASDESKPYFFICEEATNGNLMDYLYRQKADGRSLVWRKLYEAALGLLFLHERGIVHSDLKCNQILVSKDGAAMLTDFGLSFDSADARGASETLGAIRWKAPELIRKVDPSLPTVQSDLYSFGMCLVEAVTGQVPWGNLPDPVVKFHVCREQFLPRPKAFRDDDQWEMVKALCAFDPSNRMEVSEAVNKLEHFAQEELIQERIAEYNEETVE
;
A
#
# COMPACT_ATOMS: atom_id res chain seq x y z
N MET A 1 -26.38 -9.02 16.18
CA MET A 1 -27.48 -8.88 17.15
C MET A 1 -28.69 -9.68 16.66
N LEU A 2 -28.66 -11.00 16.85
CA LEU A 2 -29.75 -11.93 16.58
C LEU A 2 -30.61 -12.03 17.84
N ARG A 3 -31.91 -11.75 17.77
CA ARG A 3 -32.82 -12.09 18.88
C ARG A 3 -33.03 -13.61 18.87
N PRO A 4 -32.85 -14.30 20.01
CA PRO A 4 -33.16 -15.72 20.11
C PRO A 4 -34.69 -15.88 20.08
N TRP A 5 -35.19 -16.69 19.15
CA TRP A 5 -36.59 -17.12 19.16
C TRP A 5 -36.82 -17.98 20.41
N THR A 6 -37.24 -17.32 21.47
CA THR A 6 -37.58 -17.90 22.76
C THR A 6 -38.81 -18.79 22.62
N ARG A 7 -38.59 -20.10 22.65
CA ARG A 7 -39.14 -21.13 23.57
C ARG A 7 -40.61 -21.08 24.05
N TRP A 8 -41.49 -20.21 23.56
CA TRP A 8 -42.91 -20.14 23.96
C TRP A 8 -43.77 -20.03 22.70
N GLY A 9 -44.08 -21.21 22.15
CA GLY A 9 -44.89 -21.44 20.95
C GLY A 9 -44.80 -22.88 20.45
N ALA A 10 -43.69 -23.57 20.77
CA ALA A 10 -43.45 -24.97 20.42
C ALA A 10 -43.93 -26.00 21.48
N ALA A 11 -44.53 -25.54 22.59
CA ALA A 11 -45.01 -26.40 23.66
C ALA A 11 -46.55 -26.46 23.69
N LEU A 12 -47.15 -27.14 22.72
CA LEU A 12 -48.47 -27.76 22.91
C LEU A 12 -48.60 -29.00 22.00
N CYS A 13 -48.85 -30.12 22.68
CA CYS A 13 -49.12 -31.47 22.22
C CYS A 13 -47.92 -32.31 21.78
N ALA A 14 -47.06 -32.61 22.76
CA ALA A 14 -46.78 -34.03 23.01
C ALA A 14 -48.09 -34.66 23.55
N THR A 15 -48.50 -35.79 22.97
CA THR A 15 -49.49 -36.78 23.48
C THR A 15 -51.01 -36.74 23.15
N GLU A 16 -51.56 -35.88 22.29
CA GLU A 16 -53.01 -35.98 21.95
C GLU A 16 -53.29 -36.13 20.45
N ARG A 17 -54.24 -37.03 20.11
CA ARG A 17 -54.88 -37.09 18.79
C ARG A 17 -55.37 -35.69 18.44
N VAL A 18 -54.76 -35.07 17.45
CA VAL A 18 -55.16 -33.76 16.95
C VAL A 18 -56.47 -33.95 16.20
N ASN A 19 -57.56 -33.36 16.69
CA ASN A 19 -58.87 -33.49 16.07
C ASN A 19 -59.14 -32.31 15.12
N GLU A 20 -60.06 -32.47 14.17
CA GLU A 20 -60.47 -31.46 13.18
C GLU A 20 -60.74 -30.07 13.80
N ARG A 21 -61.33 -30.01 15.00
CA ARG A 21 -61.60 -28.76 15.74
C ARG A 21 -60.34 -28.00 16.17
N ASP A 22 -59.24 -28.69 16.45
CA ASP A 22 -57.99 -28.05 16.90
C ASP A 22 -57.27 -27.36 15.73
N VAL A 23 -57.33 -27.97 14.54
CA VAL A 23 -56.74 -27.42 13.32
C VAL A 23 -57.56 -26.24 12.79
N LEU A 24 -58.89 -26.32 12.84
CA LEU A 24 -59.79 -25.26 12.36
C LEU A 24 -59.89 -24.04 13.29
N GLY A 25 -59.65 -24.19 14.60
CA GLY A 25 -59.92 -23.15 15.60
C GLY A 25 -58.71 -22.45 16.22
N ARG A 26 -57.48 -22.99 16.12
CA ARG A 26 -56.31 -22.50 16.88
C ARG A 26 -55.07 -22.17 16.04
N ILE A 27 -55.05 -22.48 14.74
CA ILE A 27 -53.90 -22.22 13.88
C ILE A 27 -54.27 -21.09 12.91
N PRO A 28 -53.70 -19.88 13.06
CA PRO A 28 -53.80 -18.83 12.06
C PRO A 28 -53.28 -19.34 10.72
N GLU A 29 -53.91 -18.95 9.61
CA GLU A 29 -53.46 -19.35 8.26
C GLU A 29 -52.01 -18.90 7.98
N ALA A 30 -51.60 -17.77 8.55
CA ALA A 30 -50.22 -17.27 8.48
C ALA A 30 -49.16 -18.23 9.08
N ASP A 31 -49.55 -19.10 10.02
CA ASP A 31 -48.64 -20.06 10.65
C ASP A 31 -48.73 -21.46 10.02
N GLY A 32 -49.67 -21.68 9.10
CA GLY A 32 -50.01 -23.00 8.58
C GLY A 32 -48.85 -23.70 7.90
N GLN A 33 -48.05 -22.98 7.10
CA GLN A 33 -46.88 -23.56 6.43
C GLN A 33 -45.80 -24.02 7.41
N ALA A 34 -45.48 -23.19 8.42
CA ALA A 34 -44.52 -23.53 9.47
C ALA A 34 -44.99 -24.74 10.29
N GLN A 35 -46.30 -24.86 10.53
CA GLN A 35 -46.88 -26.00 11.23
C GLN A 35 -46.86 -27.28 10.39
N LEU A 36 -46.99 -27.19 9.06
CA LEU A 36 -46.83 -28.32 8.15
C LEU A 36 -45.39 -28.83 8.16
N VAL A 37 -44.41 -27.94 8.02
CA VAL A 37 -42.98 -28.29 8.09
C VAL A 37 -42.62 -28.89 9.46
N ALA A 38 -43.14 -28.32 10.55
CA ALA A 38 -42.94 -28.87 11.90
C ALA A 38 -43.65 -30.22 12.12
N ALA A 39 -44.79 -30.46 11.48
CA ALA A 39 -45.47 -31.76 11.51
C ALA A 39 -44.68 -32.82 10.73
N ALA A 40 -44.16 -32.46 9.56
CA ALA A 40 -43.28 -33.28 8.73
C ALA A 40 -41.98 -33.64 9.47
N GLY A 41 -41.30 -32.66 10.07
CA GLY A 41 -40.11 -32.86 10.89
C GLY A 41 -40.34 -33.58 12.22
N GLY A 42 -41.59 -33.84 12.60
CA GLY A 42 -41.97 -34.68 13.74
C GLY A 42 -42.63 -36.00 13.35
N GLY A 43 -42.70 -36.34 12.05
CA GLY A 43 -43.34 -37.56 11.55
C GLY A 43 -44.85 -37.64 11.84
N ARG A 44 -45.54 -36.51 12.09
CA ARG A 44 -46.94 -36.47 12.52
C ARG A 44 -47.91 -36.54 11.35
N VAL A 45 -48.09 -37.74 10.81
CA VAL A 45 -48.92 -38.02 9.61
C VAL A 45 -50.34 -37.45 9.73
N ASP A 46 -51.03 -37.70 10.85
CA ASP A 46 -52.41 -37.21 11.07
C ASP A 46 -52.50 -35.68 10.94
N ARG A 47 -51.48 -34.97 11.43
CA ARG A 47 -51.42 -33.50 11.41
C ARG A 47 -51.10 -32.97 10.00
N ILE A 48 -50.26 -33.66 9.25
CA ILE A 48 -49.98 -33.35 7.84
C ILE A 48 -51.28 -33.45 7.04
N GLN A 49 -52.01 -34.55 7.19
CA GLN A 49 -53.27 -34.78 6.48
C GLN A 49 -54.31 -33.72 6.80
N LEU A 50 -54.51 -33.39 8.08
CA LEU A 50 -55.46 -32.34 8.46
C LEU A 50 -55.07 -30.97 7.92
N LEU A 51 -53.79 -30.57 7.99
CA LEU A 51 -53.35 -29.27 7.49
C LEU A 51 -53.56 -29.12 5.98
N LEU A 52 -53.33 -30.17 5.21
CA LEU A 52 -53.54 -30.19 3.76
C LEU A 52 -55.03 -30.31 3.38
N GLN A 53 -55.79 -31.17 4.07
CA GLN A 53 -57.22 -31.39 3.80
C GLN A 53 -58.04 -30.11 4.01
N TYR A 54 -57.75 -29.33 5.05
CA TYR A 54 -58.45 -28.06 5.35
C TYR A 54 -57.78 -26.84 4.71
N ALA A 55 -56.89 -27.04 3.73
CA ALA A 55 -56.20 -25.99 2.98
C ALA A 55 -55.54 -24.92 3.89
N LYS A 56 -55.00 -25.36 5.04
CA LYS A 56 -54.28 -24.48 5.97
C LYS A 56 -52.81 -24.31 5.60
N ALA A 57 -52.28 -25.17 4.73
CA ALA A 57 -50.93 -25.09 4.19
C ALA A 57 -50.92 -25.64 2.77
N GLU A 58 -49.93 -25.24 1.98
CA GLU A 58 -49.68 -25.78 0.65
C GLU A 58 -48.65 -26.91 0.76
N VAL A 59 -48.88 -28.02 0.06
CA VAL A 59 -48.02 -29.22 0.13
C VAL A 59 -46.58 -28.91 -0.27
N ASP A 60 -46.42 -28.04 -1.27
CA ASP A 60 -45.14 -27.56 -1.82
C ASP A 60 -44.75 -26.17 -1.30
N GLY A 61 -45.51 -25.62 -0.34
CA GLY A 61 -45.16 -24.36 0.28
C GLY A 61 -43.81 -24.45 1.00
N ALA A 62 -43.01 -23.40 0.88
CA ALA A 62 -41.79 -23.25 1.65
C ALA A 62 -42.01 -22.29 2.82
N THR A 63 -41.36 -22.52 3.95
CA THR A 63 -41.22 -21.52 5.02
C THR A 63 -40.29 -20.38 4.57
N GLU A 64 -40.23 -19.28 5.32
CA GLU A 64 -39.39 -18.10 4.98
C GLU A 64 -37.89 -18.44 4.82
N ASP A 65 -37.42 -19.48 5.51
CA ASP A 65 -36.06 -20.00 5.40
C ASP A 65 -35.86 -20.97 4.22
N GLY A 66 -36.93 -21.27 3.46
CA GLY A 66 -36.90 -22.13 2.29
C GLY A 66 -37.15 -23.62 2.57
N ALA A 67 -37.57 -23.99 3.78
CA ALA A 67 -37.82 -25.40 4.10
C ALA A 67 -39.16 -25.89 3.52
N THR A 68 -39.16 -27.05 2.87
CA THR A 68 -40.40 -27.71 2.42
C THR A 68 -40.72 -28.89 3.33
N ALA A 69 -42.01 -29.24 3.44
CA ALA A 69 -42.43 -30.35 4.29
C ALA A 69 -41.78 -31.68 3.84
N LEU A 70 -41.68 -31.90 2.53
CA LEU A 70 -41.09 -33.12 1.97
C LEU A 70 -39.59 -33.22 2.23
N THR A 71 -38.82 -32.14 2.02
CA THR A 71 -37.37 -32.15 2.29
C THR A 71 -37.05 -32.37 3.76
N VAL A 72 -37.83 -31.77 4.67
CA VAL A 72 -37.65 -31.96 6.12
C VAL A 72 -38.07 -33.36 6.58
N ALA A 73 -39.17 -33.91 6.08
CA ALA A 73 -39.55 -35.29 6.37
C ALA A 73 -38.49 -36.29 5.85
N ALA A 74 -37.95 -36.03 4.65
CA ALA A 74 -36.93 -36.85 4.03
C ALA A 74 -35.61 -36.81 4.80
N GLN A 75 -35.12 -35.62 5.19
CA GLN A 75 -33.93 -35.44 6.00
C GLN A 75 -34.04 -36.11 7.39
N ARG A 76 -35.25 -36.22 7.94
CA ARG A 76 -35.48 -36.84 9.25
C ARG A 76 -35.79 -38.34 9.19
N GLY A 77 -35.90 -38.90 7.99
CA GLY A 77 -36.14 -40.33 7.80
C GLY A 77 -37.58 -40.78 8.09
N TYR A 78 -38.55 -39.87 8.14
CA TYR A 78 -39.95 -40.21 8.45
C TYR A 78 -40.68 -40.73 7.21
N LEU A 79 -40.45 -42.00 6.86
CA LEU A 79 -41.03 -42.66 5.68
C LEU A 79 -42.56 -42.50 5.57
N ALA A 80 -43.29 -42.65 6.67
CA ALA A 80 -44.75 -42.51 6.66
C ALA A 80 -45.20 -41.08 6.31
N ALA A 81 -44.47 -40.07 6.79
CA ALA A 81 -44.73 -38.67 6.46
C ALA A 81 -44.37 -38.36 5.00
N VAL A 82 -43.22 -38.86 4.52
CA VAL A 82 -42.80 -38.76 3.12
C VAL A 82 -43.86 -39.36 2.19
N ASN A 83 -44.30 -40.59 2.46
CA ASN A 83 -45.32 -41.27 1.66
C ASN A 83 -46.64 -40.49 1.61
N VAL A 84 -47.09 -39.94 2.74
CA VAL A 84 -48.32 -39.14 2.77
C VAL A 84 -48.17 -37.82 2.03
N LEU A 85 -47.04 -37.12 2.17
CA LEU A 85 -46.78 -35.89 1.41
C LEU A 85 -46.77 -36.16 -0.10
N LEU A 86 -46.12 -37.24 -0.56
CA LEU A 86 -46.12 -37.64 -1.96
C LEU A 86 -47.52 -38.05 -2.45
N GLN A 87 -48.32 -38.74 -1.63
CA GLN A 87 -49.73 -39.05 -1.94
C GLN A 87 -50.59 -37.79 -2.06
N CYS A 88 -50.27 -36.74 -1.29
CA CYS A 88 -50.90 -35.43 -1.36
C CYS A 88 -50.38 -34.57 -2.53
N GLY A 89 -49.50 -35.10 -3.38
CA GLY A 89 -49.01 -34.43 -4.58
C GLY A 89 -47.79 -33.53 -4.36
N ALA A 90 -47.00 -33.75 -3.30
CA ALA A 90 -45.74 -33.04 -3.12
C ALA A 90 -44.79 -33.28 -4.31
N ASP A 91 -44.18 -32.22 -4.81
CA ASP A 91 -43.18 -32.32 -5.87
C ASP A 91 -41.87 -32.93 -5.33
N VAL A 92 -41.52 -34.10 -5.88
CA VAL A 92 -40.36 -34.89 -5.48
C VAL A 92 -39.03 -34.22 -5.82
N GLU A 93 -39.02 -33.26 -6.73
CA GLU A 93 -37.84 -32.50 -7.16
C GLU A 93 -37.73 -31.13 -6.49
N LEU A 94 -38.75 -30.72 -5.70
CA LEU A 94 -38.79 -29.39 -5.13
C LEU A 94 -37.67 -29.19 -4.11
N LEU A 95 -36.80 -28.23 -4.41
CA LEU A 95 -35.65 -27.91 -3.58
C LEU A 95 -36.10 -27.21 -2.30
N GLY A 96 -35.57 -27.66 -1.17
CA GLY A 96 -35.80 -27.07 0.14
C GLY A 96 -34.61 -26.23 0.62
N LEU A 97 -34.41 -26.23 1.94
CA LEU A 97 -33.29 -25.57 2.60
C LEU A 97 -31.96 -25.93 1.92
N ARG A 98 -31.14 -24.91 1.65
CA ARG A 98 -29.82 -25.03 1.00
C ARG A 98 -29.87 -25.60 -0.43
N GLY A 99 -31.02 -25.55 -1.09
CA GLY A 99 -31.16 -26.00 -2.48
C GLY A 99 -31.03 -27.51 -2.64
N CYS A 100 -31.31 -28.28 -1.59
CA CYS A 100 -31.27 -29.75 -1.58
C CYS A 100 -32.63 -30.32 -1.98
N SER A 101 -32.63 -31.36 -2.82
CA SER A 101 -33.83 -32.14 -3.11
C SER A 101 -34.14 -33.11 -1.96
N PRO A 102 -35.39 -33.59 -1.83
CA PRO A 102 -35.75 -34.62 -0.86
C PRO A 102 -34.82 -35.84 -0.92
N LEU A 103 -34.41 -36.24 -2.14
CA LEU A 103 -33.51 -37.37 -2.36
C LEU A 103 -32.12 -37.10 -1.79
N THR A 104 -31.53 -35.93 -2.06
CA THR A 104 -30.21 -35.56 -1.51
C THR A 104 -30.23 -35.47 0.03
N CYS A 105 -31.30 -34.91 0.62
CA CYS A 105 -31.48 -34.86 2.06
C CYS A 105 -31.56 -36.25 2.72
N ALA A 106 -32.34 -37.17 2.13
CA ALA A 106 -32.45 -38.53 2.65
C ALA A 106 -31.14 -39.32 2.46
N ALA A 107 -30.43 -39.06 1.36
CA ALA A 107 -29.18 -39.76 1.05
C ALA A 107 -28.03 -39.36 1.99
N GLN A 108 -27.92 -38.06 2.30
CA GLN A 108 -26.94 -37.52 3.24
C GLN A 108 -27.03 -38.21 4.63
N GLU A 109 -28.26 -38.38 5.13
CA GLU A 109 -28.52 -38.93 6.46
C GLU A 109 -28.67 -40.47 6.46
N GLY A 110 -28.48 -41.13 5.31
CA GLY A 110 -28.50 -42.59 5.21
C GLY A 110 -29.87 -43.24 5.34
N HIS A 111 -30.95 -42.53 5.03
CA HIS A 111 -32.32 -43.05 5.18
C HIS A 111 -32.74 -43.92 3.99
N VAL A 112 -32.21 -45.15 3.93
CA VAL A 112 -32.36 -46.10 2.81
C VAL A 112 -33.82 -46.30 2.37
N ASP A 113 -34.75 -46.48 3.30
CA ASP A 113 -36.17 -46.71 2.96
C ASP A 113 -36.85 -45.47 2.36
N VAL A 114 -36.44 -44.28 2.81
CA VAL A 114 -36.91 -43.01 2.25
C VAL A 114 -36.32 -42.79 0.87
N VAL A 115 -35.02 -43.05 0.69
CA VAL A 115 -34.36 -43.00 -0.62
C VAL A 115 -35.06 -43.95 -1.61
N ARG A 116 -35.36 -45.19 -1.19
CA ARG A 116 -36.09 -46.17 -2.02
C ARG A 116 -37.46 -45.63 -2.43
N SER A 117 -38.22 -45.13 -1.47
CA SER A 117 -39.55 -44.57 -1.71
C SER A 117 -39.52 -43.38 -2.68
N LEU A 118 -38.52 -42.50 -2.57
CA LEU A 118 -38.36 -41.35 -3.47
C LEU A 118 -37.97 -41.79 -4.89
N VAL A 119 -37.04 -42.75 -5.04
CA VAL A 119 -36.65 -43.31 -6.34
C VAL A 119 -37.83 -44.04 -7.01
N GLU A 120 -38.63 -44.80 -6.24
CA GLU A 120 -39.87 -45.43 -6.74
C GLU A 120 -40.91 -44.40 -7.21
N LYS A 121 -40.80 -43.15 -6.76
CA LYS A 121 -41.62 -42.00 -7.21
C LYS A 121 -40.92 -41.15 -8.26
N GLU A 122 -39.99 -41.75 -8.99
CA GLU A 122 -39.30 -41.16 -10.15
C GLU A 122 -38.45 -39.93 -9.80
N ALA A 123 -37.95 -39.85 -8.55
CA ALA A 123 -36.94 -38.85 -8.20
C ALA A 123 -35.70 -39.00 -9.07
N LYS A 124 -35.17 -37.89 -9.58
CA LYS A 124 -33.98 -37.87 -10.44
C LYS A 124 -32.74 -38.21 -9.62
N VAL A 125 -32.24 -39.43 -9.79
CA VAL A 125 -31.09 -39.99 -9.05
C VAL A 125 -29.83 -39.12 -9.18
N ASP A 126 -29.60 -38.56 -10.37
CA ASP A 126 -28.43 -37.72 -10.69
C ASP A 126 -28.70 -36.20 -10.56
N ALA A 127 -29.82 -35.80 -9.96
CA ALA A 127 -30.07 -34.38 -9.72
C ALA A 127 -28.99 -33.79 -8.81
N GLN A 128 -28.40 -32.68 -9.27
CA GLN A 128 -27.40 -31.92 -8.52
C GLN A 128 -28.11 -30.89 -7.63
N ALA A 129 -27.72 -30.82 -6.36
CA ALA A 129 -28.16 -29.75 -5.46
C ALA A 129 -27.75 -28.38 -6.01
N ALA A 130 -28.59 -27.36 -5.81
CA ALA A 130 -28.37 -26.06 -6.44
C ALA A 130 -27.14 -25.31 -5.91
N THR A 131 -26.70 -25.61 -4.68
CA THR A 131 -25.66 -24.85 -3.98
C THR A 131 -24.25 -25.37 -4.23
N ASP A 132 -24.03 -26.68 -4.12
CA ASP A 132 -22.71 -27.30 -4.23
C ASP A 132 -22.62 -28.33 -5.36
N ARG A 133 -23.68 -28.48 -6.16
CA ARG A 133 -23.80 -29.42 -7.27
C ARG A 133 -23.55 -30.89 -6.89
N LYS A 134 -23.65 -31.26 -5.61
CA LYS A 134 -23.57 -32.67 -5.19
C LYS A 134 -24.83 -33.43 -5.59
N THR A 135 -24.66 -34.67 -6.05
CA THR A 135 -25.78 -35.63 -6.25
C THR A 135 -26.07 -36.40 -4.96
N ALA A 136 -27.18 -37.12 -4.93
CA ALA A 136 -27.52 -37.99 -3.80
C ALA A 136 -26.42 -39.03 -3.52
N LEU A 137 -25.79 -39.56 -4.59
CA LEU A 137 -24.69 -40.50 -4.48
C LEU A 137 -23.46 -39.87 -3.80
N ILE A 138 -23.13 -38.63 -4.17
CA ILE A 138 -21.98 -37.91 -3.61
C ILE A 138 -22.20 -37.62 -2.11
N TYR A 139 -23.40 -37.17 -1.72
CA TYR A 139 -23.74 -36.96 -0.30
C TYR A 139 -23.66 -38.26 0.50
N ALA A 140 -24.24 -39.35 -0.01
CA ALA A 140 -24.19 -40.65 0.65
C ALA A 140 -22.74 -41.15 0.80
N ALA A 141 -21.90 -40.93 -0.21
CA ALA A 141 -20.51 -41.36 -0.20
C ALA A 141 -19.64 -40.56 0.79
N GLU A 142 -19.78 -39.23 0.82
CA GLU A 142 -19.11 -38.33 1.76
C GLU A 142 -19.46 -38.65 3.22
N HIS A 143 -20.67 -39.14 3.49
CA HIS A 143 -21.14 -39.45 4.85
C HIS A 143 -21.05 -40.96 5.19
N GLY A 144 -20.41 -41.77 4.33
CA GLY A 144 -20.15 -43.19 4.62
C GLY A 144 -21.39 -44.10 4.58
N GLN A 145 -22.46 -43.68 3.89
CA GLN A 145 -23.75 -44.37 3.88
C GLN A 145 -23.78 -45.51 2.84
N LEU A 146 -23.08 -46.61 3.11
CA LEU A 146 -22.87 -47.71 2.15
C LEU A 146 -24.16 -48.28 1.55
N GLU A 147 -25.18 -48.55 2.36
CA GLU A 147 -26.44 -49.13 1.87
C GLU A 147 -27.22 -48.15 0.98
N THR A 148 -27.11 -46.85 1.25
CA THR A 148 -27.66 -45.80 0.39
C THR A 148 -26.87 -45.70 -0.92
N VAL A 149 -25.54 -45.75 -0.86
CA VAL A 149 -24.67 -45.77 -2.05
C VAL A 149 -25.04 -46.95 -2.97
N ARG A 150 -25.18 -48.16 -2.40
CA ARG A 150 -25.62 -49.36 -3.12
C ARG A 150 -26.95 -49.15 -3.82
N LEU A 151 -27.96 -48.71 -3.06
CA LEU A 151 -29.30 -48.47 -3.59
C LEU A 151 -29.30 -47.46 -4.75
N LEU A 152 -28.55 -46.35 -4.62
CA LEU A 152 -28.48 -45.31 -5.65
C LEU A 152 -27.78 -45.83 -6.91
N VAL A 153 -26.66 -46.56 -6.78
CA VAL A 153 -25.96 -47.17 -7.93
C VAL A 153 -26.83 -48.22 -8.61
N ASP A 154 -27.50 -49.10 -7.86
CA ASP A 154 -28.46 -50.08 -8.40
C ASP A 154 -29.65 -49.41 -9.11
N SER A 155 -29.97 -48.17 -8.71
CA SER A 155 -31.01 -47.34 -9.34
C SER A 155 -30.49 -46.50 -10.53
N GLY A 156 -29.25 -46.70 -10.95
CA GLY A 156 -28.65 -46.07 -12.13
C GLY A 156 -27.93 -44.75 -11.87
N ALA A 157 -27.52 -44.45 -10.63
CA ALA A 157 -26.70 -43.28 -10.34
C ALA A 157 -25.37 -43.30 -11.10
N ASN A 158 -24.99 -42.18 -11.72
CA ASN A 158 -23.72 -42.07 -12.42
C ASN A 158 -22.57 -41.83 -11.44
N VAL A 159 -21.73 -42.85 -11.26
CA VAL A 159 -20.56 -42.83 -10.35
C VAL A 159 -19.46 -41.82 -10.75
N GLY A 160 -19.44 -41.35 -12.00
CA GLY A 160 -18.45 -40.41 -12.51
C GLY A 160 -18.85 -38.94 -12.38
N LEU A 161 -20.04 -38.63 -11.87
CA LEU A 161 -20.45 -37.24 -11.66
C LEU A 161 -19.64 -36.59 -10.54
N SER A 162 -19.33 -35.31 -10.73
CA SER A 162 -18.58 -34.49 -9.79
C SER A 162 -19.43 -33.38 -9.19
N SER A 163 -19.14 -33.01 -7.94
CA SER A 163 -19.69 -31.83 -7.30
C SER A 163 -19.12 -30.54 -7.87
N GLY A 164 -19.58 -29.41 -7.35
CA GLY A 164 -19.19 -28.07 -7.78
C GLY A 164 -17.73 -27.74 -7.49
N ASN A 165 -17.03 -28.50 -6.65
CA ASN A 165 -15.58 -28.45 -6.45
C ASN A 165 -14.81 -29.54 -7.25
N GLY A 166 -15.50 -30.27 -8.14
CA GLY A 166 -14.90 -31.33 -8.95
C GLY A 166 -14.76 -32.69 -8.24
N GLY A 167 -15.06 -32.80 -6.94
CA GLY A 167 -14.98 -34.07 -6.24
C GLY A 167 -16.02 -35.09 -6.70
N SER A 168 -15.60 -36.31 -7.02
CA SER A 168 -16.53 -37.42 -7.28
C SER A 168 -16.97 -38.08 -5.97
N ALA A 169 -17.93 -39.01 -6.05
CA ALA A 169 -18.33 -39.83 -4.91
C ALA A 169 -17.13 -40.60 -4.33
N LEU A 170 -16.23 -41.09 -5.18
CA LEU A 170 -15.01 -41.78 -4.78
C LEU A 170 -14.04 -40.82 -4.08
N THR A 171 -13.83 -39.62 -4.62
CA THR A 171 -12.92 -38.62 -4.05
C THR A 171 -13.34 -38.21 -2.64
N LEU A 172 -14.63 -37.91 -2.41
CA LEU A 172 -15.11 -37.49 -1.09
C LEU A 172 -15.18 -38.65 -0.08
N ALA A 173 -15.54 -39.86 -0.52
CA ALA A 173 -15.43 -41.04 0.34
C ALA A 173 -13.98 -41.32 0.75
N ALA A 174 -13.03 -41.12 -0.17
CA ALA A 174 -11.60 -41.30 0.10
C ALA A 174 -11.04 -40.23 1.04
N LEU A 175 -11.43 -38.96 0.85
CA LEU A 175 -11.09 -37.85 1.74
C LEU A 175 -11.52 -38.12 3.18
N GLU A 176 -12.77 -38.57 3.36
CA GLU A 176 -13.37 -38.80 4.69
C GLU A 176 -13.03 -40.18 5.28
N GLY A 177 -12.35 -41.05 4.53
CA GLY A 177 -11.84 -42.33 5.04
C GLY A 177 -12.87 -43.48 5.05
N HIS A 178 -13.94 -43.39 4.26
CA HIS A 178 -15.01 -44.40 4.24
C HIS A 178 -14.62 -45.63 3.42
N LEU A 179 -13.77 -46.49 3.99
CA LEU A 179 -13.15 -47.63 3.31
C LEU A 179 -14.15 -48.54 2.57
N GLU A 180 -15.28 -48.88 3.20
CA GLU A 180 -16.27 -49.78 2.60
C GLU A 180 -16.96 -49.14 1.39
N VAL A 181 -17.23 -47.83 1.46
CA VAL A 181 -17.81 -47.06 0.35
C VAL A 181 -16.80 -46.94 -0.79
N VAL A 182 -15.53 -46.62 -0.50
CA VAL A 182 -14.45 -46.55 -1.48
C VAL A 182 -14.30 -47.89 -2.20
N THR A 183 -14.25 -49.00 -1.45
CA THR A 183 -14.14 -50.36 -2.01
C THR A 183 -15.28 -50.64 -2.97
N TRP A 184 -16.51 -50.35 -2.54
CA TRP A 184 -17.70 -50.60 -3.35
C TRP A 184 -17.73 -49.75 -4.63
N LEU A 185 -17.44 -48.44 -4.53
CA LEU A 185 -17.42 -47.55 -5.69
C LEU A 185 -16.38 -47.98 -6.73
N LEU A 186 -15.20 -48.43 -6.29
CA LEU A 186 -14.17 -48.97 -7.19
C LEU A 186 -14.63 -50.27 -7.87
N ASP A 187 -15.29 -51.17 -7.13
CA ASP A 187 -15.83 -52.41 -7.70
C ASP A 187 -16.98 -52.14 -8.71
N CYS A 188 -17.68 -51.01 -8.56
CA CYS A 188 -18.66 -50.49 -9.52
C CYS A 188 -18.03 -49.74 -10.71
N GLY A 189 -16.69 -49.65 -10.79
CA GLY A 189 -15.99 -49.01 -11.91
C GLY A 189 -15.84 -47.50 -11.81
N ALA A 190 -15.92 -46.91 -10.60
CA ALA A 190 -15.53 -45.51 -10.40
C ALA A 190 -14.06 -45.31 -10.82
N ASP A 191 -13.78 -44.21 -11.52
CA ASP A 191 -12.44 -43.89 -12.00
C ASP A 191 -11.56 -43.43 -10.82
N MET A 192 -10.55 -44.26 -10.52
CA MET A 192 -9.61 -44.02 -9.41
C MET A 192 -8.62 -42.89 -9.68
N GLU A 193 -8.51 -42.42 -10.93
CA GLU A 193 -7.64 -41.31 -11.33
C GLU A 193 -8.45 -40.05 -11.70
N GLN A 194 -9.76 -40.04 -11.42
CA GLN A 194 -10.60 -38.88 -11.66
C GLN A 194 -10.11 -37.68 -10.84
N ARG A 195 -9.71 -36.63 -11.56
CA ARG A 195 -9.20 -35.39 -10.97
C ARG A 195 -10.33 -34.46 -10.56
N GLY A 196 -10.20 -33.87 -9.37
CA GLY A 196 -11.03 -32.75 -8.92
C GLY A 196 -10.72 -31.46 -9.67
N LYS A 197 -11.27 -30.33 -9.21
CA LYS A 197 -11.01 -29.02 -9.81
C LYS A 197 -9.56 -28.54 -9.67
N ASP A 198 -8.90 -28.94 -8.59
CA ASP A 198 -7.51 -28.58 -8.30
C ASP A 198 -6.54 -29.68 -8.74
N GLY A 199 -7.00 -30.63 -9.57
CA GLY A 199 -6.20 -31.77 -10.02
C GLY A 199 -6.07 -32.91 -9.00
N ASP A 200 -6.60 -32.77 -7.79
CA ASP A 200 -6.50 -33.77 -6.72
C ASP A 200 -7.17 -35.10 -7.14
N THR A 201 -6.43 -36.21 -7.01
CA THR A 201 -6.94 -37.58 -7.16
C THR A 201 -7.48 -38.12 -5.82
N PRO A 202 -8.32 -39.18 -5.82
CA PRO A 202 -8.74 -39.84 -4.59
C PRO A 202 -7.59 -40.23 -3.64
N LEU A 203 -6.43 -40.62 -4.19
CA LEU A 203 -5.24 -40.95 -3.40
C LEU A 203 -4.65 -39.70 -2.71
N ILE A 204 -4.55 -38.57 -3.42
CA ILE A 204 -4.09 -37.29 -2.86
C ILE A 204 -5.03 -36.83 -1.73
N CYS A 205 -6.34 -36.90 -1.94
CA CYS A 205 -7.33 -36.56 -0.92
C CYS A 205 -7.20 -37.45 0.33
N ALA A 206 -7.16 -38.77 0.17
CA ALA A 206 -6.98 -39.71 1.28
C ALA A 206 -5.67 -39.44 2.06
N ALA A 207 -4.58 -39.16 1.32
CA ALA A 207 -3.29 -38.87 1.93
C ALA A 207 -3.29 -37.56 2.74
N SER A 208 -3.95 -36.51 2.24
CA SER A 208 -4.06 -35.21 2.93
C SER A 208 -4.77 -35.29 4.29
N ARG A 209 -5.68 -36.26 4.45
CA ARG A 209 -6.46 -36.48 5.68
C ARG A 209 -5.92 -37.63 6.54
N GLY A 210 -4.82 -38.28 6.14
CA GLY A 210 -4.19 -39.35 6.91
C GLY A 210 -4.94 -40.68 6.86
N GLN A 211 -5.74 -40.93 5.82
CA GLN A 211 -6.63 -42.10 5.72
C GLN A 211 -5.86 -43.36 5.28
N VAL A 212 -5.08 -43.94 6.20
CA VAL A 212 -4.15 -45.05 5.93
C VAL A 212 -4.81 -46.21 5.19
N GLN A 213 -5.96 -46.70 5.67
CA GLN A 213 -6.63 -47.87 5.08
C GLN A 213 -7.12 -47.62 3.65
N VAL A 214 -7.59 -46.40 3.37
CA VAL A 214 -8.02 -46.00 2.02
C VAL A 214 -6.80 -45.89 1.09
N VAL A 215 -5.70 -45.33 1.57
CA VAL A 215 -4.44 -45.24 0.82
C VAL A 215 -3.92 -46.65 0.47
N GLU A 216 -3.88 -47.57 1.42
CA GLU A 216 -3.49 -48.97 1.19
C GLU A 216 -4.39 -49.66 0.16
N LEU A 217 -5.71 -49.45 0.23
CA LEU A 217 -6.66 -50.00 -0.73
C LEU A 217 -6.41 -49.46 -2.15
N LEU A 218 -6.28 -48.14 -2.29
CA LEU A 218 -6.09 -47.49 -3.59
C LEU A 218 -4.77 -47.93 -4.24
N LEU A 219 -3.68 -47.99 -3.48
CA LEU A 219 -2.39 -48.51 -3.97
C LEU A 219 -2.45 -50.00 -4.28
N GLY A 220 -3.18 -50.80 -3.48
CA GLY A 220 -3.43 -52.21 -3.77
C GLY A 220 -4.21 -52.43 -5.08
N LYS A 221 -5.04 -51.46 -5.47
CA LYS A 221 -5.73 -51.38 -6.77
C LYS A 221 -4.89 -50.70 -7.86
N LYS A 222 -3.62 -50.39 -7.59
CA LYS A 222 -2.63 -49.77 -8.51
C LYS A 222 -2.93 -48.32 -8.90
N ALA A 223 -3.37 -47.49 -7.94
CA ALA A 223 -3.43 -46.04 -8.11
C ALA A 223 -2.04 -45.48 -8.45
N GLU A 224 -1.99 -44.42 -9.27
CA GLU A 224 -0.73 -43.75 -9.61
C GLU A 224 -0.19 -42.99 -8.39
N VAL A 225 0.83 -43.57 -7.74
CA VAL A 225 1.39 -43.07 -6.47
C VAL A 225 2.02 -41.68 -6.59
N ASN A 226 2.53 -41.35 -7.79
CA ASN A 226 3.22 -40.08 -8.07
C ASN A 226 2.35 -39.11 -8.90
N ALA A 227 1.02 -39.32 -8.93
CA ALA A 227 0.12 -38.36 -9.55
C ALA A 227 0.24 -36.99 -8.89
N GLN A 228 0.31 -35.94 -9.72
CA GLN A 228 0.37 -34.56 -9.26
C GLN A 228 -0.95 -33.84 -9.47
N ALA A 229 -1.40 -33.13 -8.44
CA ALA A 229 -2.44 -32.12 -8.52
C ALA A 229 -2.00 -30.94 -9.41
N ASP A 230 -2.88 -29.98 -9.66
CA ASP A 230 -2.59 -28.89 -10.59
C ASP A 230 -1.51 -27.92 -10.07
N ASN A 231 -1.35 -27.83 -8.75
CA ASN A 231 -0.24 -27.12 -8.11
C ASN A 231 1.04 -27.96 -7.99
N GLY A 232 1.07 -29.17 -8.53
CA GLY A 232 2.20 -30.10 -8.45
C GLY A 232 2.23 -30.98 -7.19
N ASP A 233 1.30 -30.83 -6.26
CA ASP A 233 1.29 -31.66 -5.04
C ASP A 233 1.10 -33.15 -5.35
N THR A 234 1.86 -33.99 -4.66
CA THR A 234 1.68 -35.45 -4.66
C THR A 234 0.95 -35.89 -3.39
N SER A 235 0.52 -37.15 -3.36
CA SER A 235 0.02 -37.76 -2.12
C SER A 235 1.07 -37.71 -1.01
N LEU A 236 2.36 -37.83 -1.36
CA LEU A 236 3.45 -37.80 -0.40
C LEU A 236 3.72 -36.38 0.14
N THR A 237 3.65 -35.33 -0.69
CA THR A 237 3.78 -33.94 -0.19
C THR A 237 2.63 -33.59 0.75
N ARG A 238 1.38 -33.98 0.42
CA ARG A 238 0.21 -33.76 1.30
C ARG A 238 0.28 -34.55 2.60
N ALA A 239 0.72 -35.81 2.55
CA ALA A 239 0.96 -36.60 3.76
C ALA A 239 2.06 -35.98 4.63
N ALA A 240 3.12 -35.49 4.00
CA ALA A 240 4.25 -34.87 4.69
C ALA A 240 3.87 -33.54 5.35
N ASN A 241 3.13 -32.69 4.64
CA ASN A 241 2.58 -31.44 5.18
C ASN A 241 1.59 -31.69 6.33
N GLY A 242 0.79 -32.75 6.26
CA GLY A 242 -0.18 -33.13 7.30
C GLY A 242 0.42 -33.89 8.49
N GLY A 243 1.69 -34.29 8.44
CA GLY A 243 2.33 -35.06 9.51
C GLY A 243 1.92 -36.54 9.57
N HIS A 244 1.35 -37.07 8.48
CA HIS A 244 0.75 -38.41 8.45
C HIS A 244 1.82 -39.50 8.22
N LEU A 245 2.56 -39.84 9.27
CA LEU A 245 3.71 -40.77 9.21
C LEU A 245 3.40 -42.10 8.52
N GLU A 246 2.31 -42.78 8.92
CA GLU A 246 2.00 -44.10 8.36
C GLU A 246 1.53 -44.02 6.91
N VAL A 247 0.83 -42.95 6.51
CA VAL A 247 0.51 -42.69 5.10
C VAL A 247 1.79 -42.48 4.30
N ALA A 248 2.70 -41.62 4.78
CA ALA A 248 3.98 -41.38 4.11
C ALA A 248 4.80 -42.67 3.97
N ARG A 249 4.80 -43.54 4.99
CA ARG A 249 5.43 -44.87 4.95
C ARG A 249 4.85 -45.75 3.85
N VAL A 250 3.52 -45.88 3.83
CA VAL A 250 2.82 -46.70 2.83
C VAL A 250 3.07 -46.19 1.42
N LEU A 251 3.05 -44.87 1.20
CA LEU A 251 3.34 -44.27 -0.11
C LEU A 251 4.77 -44.58 -0.56
N LEU A 252 5.77 -44.37 0.30
CA LEU A 252 7.18 -44.67 0.00
C LEU A 252 7.41 -46.17 -0.25
N ASP A 253 6.78 -47.05 0.52
CA ASP A 253 6.87 -48.51 0.35
C ASP A 253 6.27 -48.97 -0.99
N ASN A 254 5.37 -48.17 -1.59
CA ASN A 254 4.74 -48.41 -2.89
C ASN A 254 5.36 -47.57 -4.03
N GLY A 255 6.56 -47.01 -3.85
CA GLY A 255 7.29 -46.31 -4.91
C GLY A 255 6.97 -44.82 -5.05
N GLY A 256 6.40 -44.20 -4.01
CA GLY A 256 6.30 -42.74 -3.92
C GLY A 256 7.67 -42.08 -3.97
N ASP A 257 7.83 -41.08 -4.83
CA ASP A 257 9.09 -40.36 -5.03
C ASP A 257 9.28 -39.29 -3.93
N ALA A 258 10.29 -39.48 -3.09
CA ALA A 258 10.61 -38.57 -1.99
C ALA A 258 11.18 -37.21 -2.46
N GLU A 259 11.54 -37.09 -3.74
CA GLU A 259 12.11 -35.89 -4.36
C GLU A 259 11.16 -35.19 -5.33
N LEU A 260 9.99 -35.78 -5.61
CA LEU A 260 9.02 -35.17 -6.50
C LEU A 260 8.39 -33.95 -5.84
N ALA A 261 8.81 -32.78 -6.32
CA ALA A 261 8.39 -31.49 -5.80
C ALA A 261 7.13 -30.96 -6.46
N ASP A 262 6.44 -30.06 -5.76
CA ASP A 262 5.34 -29.27 -6.32
C ASP A 262 5.80 -28.21 -7.34
N ALA A 263 4.87 -27.41 -7.86
CA ALA A 263 5.16 -26.38 -8.85
C ALA A 263 6.06 -25.25 -8.33
N GLU A 264 6.14 -25.05 -7.01
CA GLU A 264 7.02 -24.07 -6.36
C GLU A 264 8.39 -24.68 -5.99
N GLY A 265 8.56 -26.00 -6.16
CA GLY A 265 9.77 -26.73 -5.84
C GLY A 265 9.83 -27.27 -4.40
N PHE A 266 8.70 -27.34 -3.68
CA PHE A 266 8.65 -27.96 -2.36
C PHE A 266 8.64 -29.48 -2.47
N THR A 267 9.72 -30.12 -2.02
CA THR A 267 9.76 -31.57 -1.83
C THR A 267 8.99 -31.98 -0.56
N PRO A 268 8.59 -33.26 -0.43
CA PRO A 268 8.01 -33.78 0.81
C PRO A 268 8.83 -33.44 2.07
N LEU A 269 10.17 -33.45 1.99
CA LEU A 269 11.03 -33.12 3.13
C LEU A 269 10.93 -31.62 3.49
N ILE A 270 10.84 -30.72 2.51
CA ILE A 270 10.63 -29.30 2.75
C ILE A 270 9.27 -29.09 3.45
N CYS A 271 8.20 -29.76 3.00
CA CYS A 271 6.87 -29.67 3.64
C CYS A 271 6.87 -30.19 5.08
N ALA A 272 7.47 -31.37 5.33
CA ALA A 272 7.60 -31.92 6.68
C ALA A 272 8.42 -30.99 7.61
N ALA A 273 9.49 -30.38 7.07
CA ALA A 273 10.35 -29.51 7.84
C ALA A 273 9.70 -28.16 8.16
N LYS A 274 8.96 -27.58 7.21
CA LYS A 274 8.19 -26.34 7.37
C LYS A 274 7.12 -26.47 8.44
N GLU A 275 6.44 -27.62 8.52
CA GLU A 275 5.34 -27.85 9.47
C GLU A 275 5.80 -28.55 10.77
N GLY A 276 7.10 -28.87 10.90
CA GLY A 276 7.70 -29.38 12.13
C GLY A 276 7.50 -30.87 12.40
N HIS A 277 7.15 -31.66 11.38
CA HIS A 277 6.84 -33.09 11.50
C HIS A 277 8.11 -33.94 11.55
N LEU A 278 8.73 -34.04 12.74
CA LEU A 278 10.00 -34.74 12.96
C LEU A 278 10.02 -36.18 12.43
N ASP A 279 9.00 -36.97 12.74
CA ASP A 279 8.99 -38.39 12.40
C ASP A 279 8.85 -38.62 10.89
N VAL A 280 8.07 -37.77 10.22
CA VAL A 280 7.95 -37.76 8.76
C VAL A 280 9.27 -37.34 8.13
N ALA A 281 9.88 -36.24 8.59
CA ALA A 281 11.18 -35.78 8.08
C ALA A 281 12.26 -36.87 8.24
N ARG A 282 12.29 -37.55 9.39
CA ARG A 282 13.20 -38.68 9.64
C ARG A 282 12.96 -39.82 8.67
N LEU A 283 11.69 -40.22 8.48
CA LEU A 283 11.33 -41.26 7.54
C LEU A 283 11.77 -40.90 6.11
N LEU A 284 11.51 -39.67 5.65
CA LEU A 284 11.89 -39.24 4.30
C LEU A 284 13.41 -39.30 4.09
N ILE A 285 14.20 -38.78 5.04
CA ILE A 285 15.67 -38.85 4.96
C ILE A 285 16.15 -40.31 4.99
N ASP A 286 15.58 -41.15 5.86
CA ASP A 286 15.93 -42.58 5.95
C ASP A 286 15.56 -43.35 4.65
N ARG A 287 14.64 -42.80 3.84
CA ARG A 287 14.24 -43.32 2.52
C ARG A 287 14.93 -42.62 1.36
N GLY A 288 15.96 -41.81 1.63
CA GLY A 288 16.86 -41.26 0.62
C GLY A 288 16.51 -39.85 0.13
N ALA A 289 15.61 -39.14 0.81
CA ALA A 289 15.37 -37.73 0.52
C ALA A 289 16.64 -36.89 0.76
N GLY A 290 16.97 -36.00 -0.18
CA GLY A 290 18.11 -35.11 -0.14
C GLY A 290 17.91 -34.01 0.90
N VAL A 291 18.78 -34.00 1.91
CA VAL A 291 18.71 -33.07 3.06
C VAL A 291 18.86 -31.59 2.65
N ASP A 292 19.60 -31.31 1.57
CA ASP A 292 19.90 -29.95 1.07
C ASP A 292 19.13 -29.59 -0.21
N VAL A 293 18.12 -30.38 -0.60
CA VAL A 293 17.35 -30.07 -1.81
C VAL A 293 16.58 -28.78 -1.59
N ALA A 294 16.72 -27.86 -2.54
CA ALA A 294 16.18 -26.51 -2.44
C ALA A 294 15.12 -26.25 -3.51
N ASN A 295 14.12 -25.44 -3.18
CA ASN A 295 13.10 -25.01 -4.12
C ASN A 295 13.65 -23.95 -5.12
N GLY A 296 12.79 -23.40 -5.98
CA GLY A 296 13.18 -22.40 -6.99
C GLY A 296 13.79 -21.11 -6.41
N GLU A 297 13.57 -20.81 -5.13
CA GLU A 297 14.14 -19.67 -4.40
C GLU A 297 15.39 -20.04 -3.59
N GLY A 298 15.89 -21.27 -3.72
CA GLY A 298 17.04 -21.75 -2.95
C GLY A 298 16.70 -22.05 -1.48
N VAL A 299 15.42 -22.18 -1.13
CA VAL A 299 14.97 -22.50 0.24
C VAL A 299 15.07 -24.01 0.48
N THR A 300 15.80 -24.38 1.54
CA THR A 300 16.04 -25.78 1.97
C THR A 300 15.13 -26.16 3.14
N PRO A 301 15.00 -27.47 3.47
CA PRO A 301 14.30 -27.91 4.67
C PRO A 301 14.82 -27.25 5.95
N LEU A 302 16.14 -27.05 6.04
CA LEU A 302 16.79 -26.44 7.22
C LEU A 302 16.38 -24.99 7.41
N LEU A 303 16.28 -24.21 6.31
CA LEU A 303 15.88 -22.81 6.34
C LEU A 303 14.47 -22.65 6.92
N LEU A 304 13.48 -23.39 6.41
CA LEU A 304 12.10 -23.27 6.89
C LEU A 304 11.91 -23.84 8.30
N ALA A 305 12.58 -24.95 8.64
CA ALA A 305 12.54 -25.46 10.00
C ALA A 305 13.12 -24.46 11.00
N ALA A 306 14.19 -23.76 10.62
CA ALA A 306 14.81 -22.73 11.46
C ALA A 306 13.93 -21.48 11.57
N GLU A 307 13.35 -21.01 10.47
CA GLU A 307 12.42 -19.87 10.43
C GLU A 307 11.16 -20.14 11.26
N ARG A 308 10.66 -21.38 11.27
CA ARG A 308 9.44 -21.76 12.02
C ARG A 308 9.72 -22.20 13.47
N GLY A 309 10.98 -22.21 13.89
CA GLY A 309 11.37 -22.55 15.26
C GLY A 309 11.31 -24.04 15.59
N HIS A 310 11.35 -24.92 14.60
CA HIS A 310 11.24 -26.37 14.77
C HIS A 310 12.58 -27.01 15.15
N GLU A 311 13.05 -26.74 16.38
CA GLU A 311 14.34 -27.19 16.93
C GLU A 311 14.65 -28.67 16.66
N GLN A 312 13.71 -29.57 16.91
CA GLN A 312 13.97 -31.01 16.75
C GLN A 312 14.21 -31.41 15.29
N VAL A 313 13.54 -30.75 14.35
CA VAL A 313 13.76 -30.94 12.91
C VAL A 313 15.09 -30.33 12.50
N VAL A 314 15.40 -29.11 12.96
CA VAL A 314 16.70 -28.46 12.72
C VAL A 314 17.84 -29.37 13.20
N LYS A 315 17.74 -29.90 14.42
CA LYS A 315 18.72 -30.83 14.99
C LYS A 315 18.86 -32.09 14.14
N LEU A 316 17.73 -32.70 13.73
CA LEU A 316 17.76 -33.85 12.82
C LEU A 316 18.50 -33.52 11.51
N LEU A 317 18.21 -32.39 10.89
CA LEU A 317 18.84 -32.00 9.61
C LEU A 317 20.34 -31.75 9.78
N VAL A 318 20.75 -31.06 10.85
CA VAL A 318 22.17 -30.83 11.20
C VAL A 318 22.88 -32.16 11.48
N ASP A 319 22.28 -33.06 12.26
CA ASP A 319 22.81 -34.41 12.54
C ASP A 319 22.94 -35.27 11.27
N ARG A 320 22.19 -34.94 10.22
CA ARG A 320 22.22 -35.58 8.89
C ARG A 320 23.06 -34.77 7.88
N ASN A 321 23.98 -33.95 8.37
CA ASN A 321 24.96 -33.20 7.58
C ASN A 321 24.35 -32.18 6.60
N ALA A 322 23.20 -31.57 6.94
CA ALA A 322 22.69 -30.41 6.21
C ALA A 322 23.74 -29.29 6.14
N LYS A 323 23.79 -28.57 5.01
CA LYS A 323 24.64 -27.38 4.85
C LYS A 323 24.07 -26.23 5.68
N VAL A 324 24.59 -26.09 6.89
CA VAL A 324 24.12 -25.10 7.88
C VAL A 324 24.18 -23.65 7.35
N ASP A 325 25.20 -23.33 6.55
CA ASP A 325 25.42 -22.00 5.96
C ASP A 325 24.84 -21.85 4.55
N TRP A 326 23.88 -22.69 4.16
CA TRP A 326 23.20 -22.55 2.87
C TRP A 326 22.53 -21.17 2.74
N ARG A 327 22.57 -20.61 1.53
CA ARG A 327 22.01 -19.29 1.22
C ARG A 327 20.90 -19.42 0.19
N ALA A 328 19.69 -19.04 0.57
CA ALA A 328 18.60 -18.84 -0.37
C ALA A 328 18.77 -17.52 -1.16
N VAL A 329 17.86 -17.26 -2.10
CA VAL A 329 17.73 -15.96 -2.76
C VAL A 329 17.61 -14.86 -1.70
N GLY A 330 18.30 -13.74 -1.92
CA GLY A 330 18.40 -12.66 -0.91
C GLY A 330 19.39 -12.94 0.23
N GLY A 331 20.10 -14.07 0.20
CA GLY A 331 21.17 -14.37 1.13
C GLY A 331 20.71 -14.90 2.49
N ALA A 332 19.43 -15.30 2.60
CA ALA A 332 18.88 -15.86 3.82
C ALA A 332 19.62 -17.13 4.26
N THR A 333 19.97 -17.18 5.54
CA THR A 333 20.60 -18.33 6.22
C THR A 333 19.70 -18.80 7.35
N ALA A 334 19.83 -20.08 7.74
CA ALA A 334 19.03 -20.63 8.84
C ALA A 334 19.28 -19.86 10.15
N LEU A 335 20.52 -19.46 10.40
CA LEU A 335 20.90 -18.72 11.60
C LEU A 335 20.30 -17.30 11.63
N ALA A 336 20.37 -16.57 10.51
CA ALA A 336 19.79 -15.23 10.42
C ALA A 336 18.26 -15.25 10.55
N GLY A 337 17.59 -16.21 9.90
CA GLY A 337 16.13 -16.38 10.02
C GLY A 337 15.69 -16.71 11.45
N ALA A 338 16.38 -17.66 12.10
CA ALA A 338 16.09 -18.01 13.50
C ALA A 338 16.35 -16.84 14.46
N ALA A 339 17.40 -16.06 14.24
CA ALA A 339 17.71 -14.88 15.04
C ALA A 339 16.68 -13.75 14.81
N PHE A 340 16.23 -13.53 13.57
CA PHE A 340 15.22 -12.55 13.22
C PHE A 340 13.84 -12.85 13.82
N LEU A 341 13.49 -14.14 13.97
CA LEU A 341 12.19 -14.59 14.49
C LEU A 341 12.22 -15.00 15.98
N GLY A 342 13.37 -14.89 16.64
CA GLY A 342 13.46 -15.06 18.09
C GLY A 342 13.54 -16.52 18.57
N HIS A 343 14.03 -17.44 17.73
CA HIS A 343 14.09 -18.88 18.05
C HIS A 343 15.43 -19.26 18.69
N LEU A 344 15.58 -18.99 20.00
CA LEU A 344 16.83 -19.20 20.74
C LEU A 344 17.38 -20.63 20.65
N GLU A 345 16.56 -21.66 20.86
CA GLU A 345 17.03 -23.05 20.85
C GLU A 345 17.47 -23.51 19.45
N VAL A 346 16.83 -22.98 18.40
CA VAL A 346 17.27 -23.16 17.01
C VAL A 346 18.61 -22.47 16.79
N VAL A 347 18.77 -21.22 17.24
CA VAL A 347 20.05 -20.49 17.14
C VAL A 347 21.18 -21.28 17.82
N ARG A 348 20.94 -21.81 19.03
CA ARG A 348 21.92 -22.67 19.74
C ARG A 348 22.29 -23.89 18.91
N THR A 349 21.29 -24.62 18.43
CA THR A 349 21.50 -25.83 17.62
C THR A 349 22.30 -25.54 16.35
N LEU A 350 22.03 -24.43 15.66
CA LEU A 350 22.73 -24.05 14.44
C LEU A 350 24.19 -23.64 14.72
N VAL A 351 24.44 -22.84 15.76
CA VAL A 351 25.80 -22.45 16.15
C VAL A 351 26.62 -23.66 16.61
N GLU A 352 26.03 -24.56 17.42
CA GLU A 352 26.65 -25.83 17.80
C GLU A 352 26.89 -26.75 16.58
N GLY A 353 26.03 -26.65 15.57
CA GLY A 353 26.15 -27.29 14.27
C GLY A 353 27.19 -26.67 13.34
N GLY A 354 27.88 -25.60 13.77
CA GLY A 354 28.96 -24.95 13.02
C GLY A 354 28.50 -23.84 12.07
N ALA A 355 27.33 -23.24 12.29
CA ALA A 355 26.89 -22.06 11.54
C ALA A 355 27.92 -20.92 11.66
N ALA A 356 28.24 -20.27 10.54
CA ALA A 356 29.04 -19.06 10.53
C ALA A 356 28.26 -17.90 11.19
N ILE A 357 28.67 -17.54 12.41
CA ILE A 357 27.95 -16.60 13.29
C ILE A 357 27.70 -15.23 12.66
N ASP A 358 28.67 -14.71 11.91
CA ASP A 358 28.60 -13.39 11.26
C ASP A 358 28.17 -13.46 9.78
N LEU A 359 27.67 -14.60 9.31
CA LEU A 359 27.27 -14.75 7.91
C LEU A 359 26.05 -13.89 7.59
N ALA A 360 26.29 -12.77 6.92
CA ALA A 360 25.30 -11.74 6.66
C ALA A 360 24.34 -12.07 5.50
N LEU A 361 23.14 -11.51 5.56
CA LEU A 361 22.16 -11.46 4.47
C LEU A 361 22.70 -10.63 3.28
N SER A 362 22.02 -10.62 2.13
CA SER A 362 22.49 -9.87 0.95
C SER A 362 22.55 -8.35 1.15
N ASP A 363 21.79 -7.80 2.10
CA ASP A 363 21.84 -6.40 2.51
C ASP A 363 22.90 -6.11 3.59
N GLY A 364 23.69 -7.12 3.98
CA GLY A 364 24.74 -7.02 4.99
C GLY A 364 24.26 -7.19 6.43
N PHE A 365 22.98 -7.50 6.68
CA PHE A 365 22.50 -7.78 8.05
C PHE A 365 23.06 -9.08 8.61
N THR A 366 23.72 -9.02 9.77
CA THR A 366 24.19 -10.21 10.50
C THR A 366 23.10 -10.78 11.41
N PRO A 367 23.18 -12.06 11.85
CA PRO A 367 22.26 -12.62 12.83
C PRO A 367 22.13 -11.79 14.11
N LEU A 368 23.22 -11.16 14.57
CA LEU A 368 23.20 -10.27 15.72
C LEU A 368 22.38 -8.99 15.46
N MET A 369 22.47 -8.39 14.26
CA MET A 369 21.62 -7.26 13.88
C MET A 369 20.14 -7.66 13.79
N CYS A 370 19.84 -8.85 13.25
CA CYS A 370 18.49 -9.40 13.21
C CYS A 370 17.89 -9.54 14.61
N ALA A 371 18.65 -10.10 15.56
CA ALA A 371 18.23 -10.18 16.97
C ALA A 371 18.09 -8.78 17.62
N SER A 372 18.97 -7.84 17.25
CA SER A 372 18.98 -6.47 17.77
C SER A 372 17.74 -5.68 17.37
N GLN A 373 17.21 -5.89 16.16
CA GLN A 373 16.02 -5.19 15.64
C GLN A 373 14.77 -5.45 16.50
N TRP A 374 14.58 -6.68 16.95
CA TRP A 374 13.42 -7.09 17.75
C TRP A 374 13.72 -7.15 19.25
N GLY A 375 14.97 -6.93 19.66
CA GLY A 375 15.37 -6.89 21.07
C GLY A 375 15.48 -8.27 21.71
N TYR A 376 15.84 -9.32 20.96
CA TYR A 376 16.04 -10.68 21.48
C TYR A 376 17.37 -10.81 22.23
N THR A 377 17.45 -10.25 23.43
CA THR A 377 18.69 -10.15 24.24
C THR A 377 19.33 -11.50 24.52
N ALA A 378 18.55 -12.54 24.82
CA ALA A 378 19.10 -13.89 25.04
C ALA A 378 19.79 -14.48 23.80
N ILE A 379 19.31 -14.13 22.59
CA ILE A 379 19.95 -14.53 21.33
C ILE A 379 21.21 -13.71 21.11
N ALA A 380 21.13 -12.38 21.27
CA ALA A 380 22.28 -11.50 21.11
C ALA A 380 23.41 -11.85 22.09
N GLU A 381 23.09 -12.09 23.36
CA GLU A 381 24.05 -12.50 24.39
C GLU A 381 24.73 -13.82 24.00
N PHE A 382 23.94 -14.81 23.56
CA PHE A 382 24.50 -16.08 23.11
C PHE A 382 25.41 -15.92 21.89
N LEU A 383 25.01 -15.12 20.89
CA LEU A 383 25.81 -14.86 19.70
C LEU A 383 27.14 -14.16 20.06
N LEU A 384 27.09 -13.13 20.91
CA LEU A 384 28.28 -12.39 21.38
C LEU A 384 29.23 -13.30 22.17
N GLN A 385 28.70 -14.14 23.06
CA GLN A 385 29.49 -15.13 23.82
C GLN A 385 30.18 -16.17 22.92
N ASN A 386 29.62 -16.44 21.74
CA ASN A 386 30.20 -17.36 20.75
C ASN A 386 31.02 -16.64 19.67
N GLY A 387 31.30 -15.34 19.82
CA GLY A 387 32.24 -14.61 18.97
C GLY A 387 31.59 -13.84 17.81
N ALA A 388 30.30 -13.49 17.90
CA ALA A 388 29.69 -12.53 16.97
C ALA A 388 30.38 -11.17 17.06
N THR A 389 30.63 -10.55 15.91
CA THR A 389 31.24 -9.23 15.83
C THR A 389 30.14 -8.16 15.88
N GLY A 390 29.99 -7.44 16.99
CA GLY A 390 28.90 -6.45 17.16
C GLY A 390 29.02 -5.20 16.28
N ASN A 391 30.24 -4.86 15.87
CA ASN A 391 30.52 -3.70 15.02
C ASN A 391 30.49 -3.99 13.50
N CYS A 392 30.03 -5.19 13.10
CA CYS A 392 29.73 -5.48 11.69
C CYS A 392 28.84 -4.38 11.10
N GLN A 393 29.06 -4.04 9.84
CA GLN A 393 28.35 -2.98 9.14
C GLN A 393 27.52 -3.57 7.99
N ALA A 394 26.22 -3.30 7.98
CA ALA A 394 25.33 -3.62 6.87
C ALA A 394 25.54 -2.67 5.68
N ASN A 395 24.97 -2.97 4.51
CA ASN A 395 25.16 -2.18 3.29
C ASN A 395 24.62 -0.74 3.41
N ASN A 396 23.62 -0.53 4.26
CA ASN A 396 23.10 0.81 4.57
C ASN A 396 23.94 1.54 5.64
N GLY A 397 24.99 0.92 6.18
CA GLY A 397 25.85 1.47 7.22
C GLY A 397 25.45 1.08 8.65
N SER A 398 24.28 0.46 8.85
CA SER A 398 23.78 0.09 10.18
C SER A 398 24.62 -0.98 10.88
N ARG A 399 24.62 -0.95 12.21
CA ARG A 399 25.28 -1.90 13.12
C ARG A 399 24.29 -2.41 14.16
N ALA A 400 24.66 -3.43 14.93
CA ALA A 400 23.78 -3.99 15.97
C ALA A 400 23.27 -2.91 16.95
N LEU A 401 24.19 -2.05 17.43
CA LEU A 401 23.85 -0.97 18.37
C LEU A 401 22.95 0.10 17.75
N SER A 402 23.23 0.53 16.52
CA SER A 402 22.41 1.54 15.83
C SER A 402 21.02 1.00 15.49
N VAL A 403 20.92 -0.28 15.12
CA VAL A 403 19.63 -0.97 14.89
C VAL A 403 18.83 -1.05 16.18
N ALA A 404 19.46 -1.40 17.31
CA ALA A 404 18.81 -1.46 18.61
C ALA A 404 18.30 -0.08 19.06
N ALA A 405 19.12 0.97 18.88
CA ALA A 405 18.77 2.35 19.21
C ALA A 405 17.58 2.85 18.39
N ALA A 406 17.63 2.71 17.06
CA ALA A 406 16.55 3.12 16.14
C ALA A 406 15.24 2.35 16.33
N ASN A 407 15.27 1.17 16.96
CA ASN A 407 14.06 0.40 17.29
C ASN A 407 13.64 0.54 18.77
N GLY A 408 14.27 1.45 19.52
CA GLY A 408 13.92 1.72 20.91
C GLY A 408 14.16 0.55 21.87
N ARG A 409 15.12 -0.33 21.57
CA ARG A 409 15.40 -1.58 22.32
C ARG A 409 16.39 -1.33 23.46
N VAL A 410 15.92 -0.73 24.55
CA VAL A 410 16.75 -0.31 25.70
C VAL A 410 17.64 -1.43 26.26
N ASP A 411 17.06 -2.60 26.54
CA ASP A 411 17.81 -3.73 27.11
C ASP A 411 18.84 -4.31 26.13
N MET A 412 18.55 -4.24 24.83
CA MET A 412 19.50 -4.63 23.79
C MET A 412 20.64 -3.62 23.67
N VAL A 413 20.35 -2.32 23.68
CA VAL A 413 21.36 -1.26 23.72
C VAL A 413 22.26 -1.46 24.93
N ARG A 414 21.69 -1.73 26.11
CA ARG A 414 22.44 -2.00 27.34
C ARG A 414 23.38 -3.18 27.18
N LEU A 415 22.85 -4.30 26.73
CA LEU A 415 23.62 -5.52 26.50
C LEU A 415 24.80 -5.27 25.55
N LEU A 416 24.56 -4.61 24.42
CA LEU A 416 25.61 -4.32 23.43
C LEU A 416 26.70 -3.39 24.02
N LEU A 417 26.32 -2.35 24.75
CA LEU A 417 27.27 -1.45 25.41
C LEU A 417 28.07 -2.16 26.52
N GLU A 418 27.44 -3.04 27.29
CA GLU A 418 28.11 -3.87 28.31
C GLU A 418 29.12 -4.85 27.70
N HIS A 419 28.87 -5.28 26.46
CA HIS A 419 29.80 -6.07 25.65
C HIS A 419 30.89 -5.25 24.96
N GLY A 420 30.92 -3.93 25.16
CA GLY A 420 32.00 -3.04 24.70
C GLY A 420 31.84 -2.55 23.26
N GLU A 421 30.64 -2.60 22.70
CA GLU A 421 30.36 -2.01 21.39
C GLU A 421 30.54 -0.47 21.43
N ASP A 422 31.07 0.09 20.36
CA ASP A 422 31.44 1.50 20.29
C ASP A 422 30.17 2.36 20.04
N PRO A 423 29.79 3.25 20.99
CA PRO A 423 28.59 4.06 20.89
C PRO A 423 28.65 5.17 19.84
N ASP A 424 29.81 5.44 19.24
CA ASP A 424 30.01 6.54 18.30
C ASP A 424 30.08 6.09 16.83
N LEU A 425 30.04 4.79 16.56
CA LEU A 425 30.07 4.29 15.18
C LEU A 425 28.80 4.65 14.42
N THR A 426 28.98 5.46 13.37
CA THR A 426 27.89 6.04 12.60
C THR A 426 27.37 5.12 11.50
N GLY A 427 26.06 5.19 11.28
CA GLY A 427 25.36 4.42 10.26
C GLY A 427 25.08 5.22 8.99
N PHE A 428 23.90 4.99 8.40
CA PHE A 428 23.41 5.78 7.27
C PHE A 428 23.39 7.28 7.62
N ASN A 429 23.69 8.13 6.66
CA ASN A 429 23.83 9.59 6.83
C ASN A 429 24.84 10.07 7.90
N GLY A 430 25.73 9.22 8.40
CA GLY A 430 26.57 9.62 9.53
C GLY A 430 25.80 9.69 10.85
N CYS A 431 24.57 9.16 10.92
CA CYS A 431 23.79 9.13 12.15
C CYS A 431 24.44 8.16 13.17
N SER A 432 24.84 8.71 14.30
CA SER A 432 25.29 7.95 15.48
C SER A 432 24.09 7.35 16.24
N PRO A 433 24.30 6.33 17.09
CA PRO A 433 23.28 5.81 17.97
C PRO A 433 22.54 6.86 18.82
N ILE A 434 23.21 7.94 19.25
CA ILE A 434 22.57 9.00 20.04
C ILE A 434 21.61 9.85 19.19
N LEU A 435 21.94 10.12 17.93
CA LEU A 435 21.05 10.81 16.99
C LEU A 435 19.79 9.98 16.72
N LEU A 436 19.96 8.67 16.51
CA LEU A 436 18.83 7.75 16.31
C LEU A 436 17.95 7.63 17.56
N ALA A 437 18.53 7.71 18.76
CA ALA A 437 17.78 7.69 20.01
C ALA A 437 16.91 8.96 20.18
N VAL A 438 17.39 10.11 19.70
CA VAL A 438 16.60 11.35 19.66
C VAL A 438 15.49 11.27 18.62
N ASP A 439 15.77 10.82 17.40
CA ASP A 439 14.74 10.62 16.36
C ASP A 439 13.56 9.76 16.86
N CYS A 440 13.85 8.76 17.71
CA CYS A 440 12.85 7.89 18.31
C CYS A 440 12.25 8.39 19.65
N ASP A 441 12.61 9.59 20.11
CA ASP A 441 12.22 10.20 21.40
C ASP A 441 12.51 9.29 22.62
N ARG A 442 13.71 8.70 22.66
CA ARG A 442 14.13 7.71 23.67
C ARG A 442 15.17 8.24 24.62
N VAL A 443 14.69 9.02 25.59
CA VAL A 443 15.46 9.53 26.74
C VAL A 443 16.28 8.45 27.45
N ASP A 444 15.69 7.29 27.69
CA ASP A 444 16.34 6.15 28.36
C ASP A 444 17.57 5.62 27.60
N ILE A 445 17.51 5.61 26.27
CA ILE A 445 18.62 5.22 25.40
C ILE A 445 19.67 6.33 25.33
N ILE A 446 19.27 7.59 25.29
CA ILE A 446 20.19 8.74 25.33
C ILE A 446 21.02 8.70 26.61
N GLU A 447 20.38 8.57 27.77
CA GLU A 447 21.09 8.48 29.06
C GLU A 447 22.05 7.30 29.07
N LEU A 448 21.61 6.14 28.61
CA LEU A 448 22.40 4.92 28.58
C LEU A 448 23.65 5.05 27.68
N LEU A 449 23.51 5.65 26.50
CA LEU A 449 24.63 5.91 25.58
C LEU A 449 25.63 6.89 26.21
N LEU A 450 25.15 7.98 26.82
CA LEU A 450 26.00 8.96 27.47
C LEU A 450 26.72 8.39 28.71
N ASP A 451 26.06 7.52 29.47
CA ASP A 451 26.68 6.80 30.59
C ASP A 451 27.83 5.88 30.12
N HIS A 452 27.78 5.42 28.86
CA HIS A 452 28.82 4.64 28.19
C HIS A 452 29.76 5.51 27.33
N LYS A 453 29.83 6.81 27.59
CA LYS A 453 30.76 7.78 26.96
C LYS A 453 30.51 8.01 25.47
N ALA A 454 29.28 7.89 24.99
CA ALA A 454 28.93 8.40 23.66
C ALA A 454 29.26 9.89 23.55
N SER A 455 29.79 10.29 22.40
CA SER A 455 30.09 11.67 22.07
C SER A 455 28.79 12.45 21.87
N ILE A 456 28.56 13.46 22.70
CA ILE A 456 27.28 14.20 22.74
C ILE A 456 27.12 15.23 21.61
N ASP A 457 28.25 15.75 21.10
CA ASP A 457 28.32 16.82 20.09
C ASP A 457 28.51 16.27 18.65
N VAL A 458 28.21 15.00 18.44
CA VAL A 458 28.33 14.37 17.11
C VAL A 458 27.38 15.01 16.11
N GLN A 459 27.89 15.18 14.89
CA GLN A 459 27.16 15.72 13.76
C GLN A 459 26.97 14.65 12.71
N ASP A 460 25.77 14.59 12.12
CA ASP A 460 25.51 13.78 10.94
C ASP A 460 26.11 14.45 9.68
N ASN A 461 25.85 13.88 8.50
CA ASN A 461 26.37 14.42 7.25
C ASN A 461 25.78 15.78 6.85
N ASP A 462 24.63 16.18 7.41
CA ASP A 462 24.03 17.50 7.23
C ASP A 462 24.54 18.52 8.27
N GLY A 463 25.37 18.06 9.21
CA GLY A 463 25.88 18.86 10.33
C GLY A 463 24.91 18.92 11.50
N ASP A 464 23.81 18.16 11.46
CA ASP A 464 22.79 18.18 12.50
C ASP A 464 23.28 17.38 13.73
N THR A 465 22.99 17.91 14.92
CA THR A 465 23.35 17.34 16.22
C THR A 465 22.09 16.81 16.88
N ALA A 466 22.24 16.10 17.99
CA ALA A 466 21.12 15.65 18.81
C ALA A 466 20.18 16.82 19.21
N LEU A 467 20.71 18.04 19.41
CA LEU A 467 19.89 19.21 19.68
C LEU A 467 19.18 19.77 18.44
N HIS A 468 19.76 19.65 17.24
CA HIS A 468 19.07 20.04 16.00
C HIS A 468 17.84 19.15 15.79
N GLU A 469 17.98 17.83 15.98
CA GLU A 469 16.85 16.89 15.90
C GLU A 469 15.77 17.17 16.95
N CYS A 470 16.18 17.43 18.21
CA CYS A 470 15.22 17.86 19.24
C CYS A 470 14.45 19.13 18.85
N ALA A 471 15.11 20.06 18.14
CA ALA A 471 14.52 21.30 17.67
C ALA A 471 13.52 21.08 16.51
N TYR A 472 13.83 20.17 15.58
CA TYR A 472 12.92 19.80 14.48
C TYR A 472 11.64 19.14 15.01
N GLU A 473 11.78 18.18 15.92
CA GLU A 473 10.67 17.34 16.40
C GLU A 473 10.01 17.87 17.69
N ASN A 474 10.44 19.04 18.18
CA ASN A 474 9.94 19.68 19.41
C ASN A 474 10.07 18.80 20.68
N GLN A 475 11.19 18.07 20.80
CA GLN A 475 11.42 17.11 21.89
C GLN A 475 12.12 17.75 23.09
N ARG A 476 11.33 18.45 23.92
CA ARG A 476 11.84 19.20 25.08
C ARG A 476 12.61 18.33 26.10
N ASP A 477 12.15 17.12 26.37
CA ASP A 477 12.78 16.26 27.40
C ASP A 477 14.13 15.70 26.93
N CYS A 478 14.23 15.29 25.67
CA CYS A 478 15.50 14.91 25.04
C CYS A 478 16.48 16.10 25.05
N ALA A 479 16.02 17.29 24.64
CA ALA A 479 16.84 18.51 24.69
C ALA A 479 17.32 18.83 26.11
N ARG A 480 16.45 18.71 27.12
CA ARG A 480 16.77 18.96 28.52
C ARG A 480 17.89 18.05 29.01
N ILE A 481 17.80 16.76 28.74
CA ILE A 481 18.80 15.80 29.19
C ILE A 481 20.14 16.01 28.48
N LEU A 482 20.13 16.32 27.19
CA LEU A 482 21.36 16.64 26.47
C LEU A 482 22.04 17.89 27.06
N LEU A 483 21.26 18.94 27.37
CA LEU A 483 21.75 20.17 28.01
C LEU A 483 22.28 19.92 29.44
N ASP A 484 21.56 19.14 30.26
CA ASP A 484 21.99 18.73 31.59
C ASP A 484 23.32 17.95 31.56
N ARG A 485 23.61 17.27 30.43
CA ARG A 485 24.83 16.50 30.17
C ARG A 485 25.92 17.31 29.47
N GLY A 486 25.68 18.61 29.22
CA GLY A 486 26.70 19.55 28.73
C GLY A 486 26.92 19.55 27.22
N VAL A 487 25.91 19.20 26.41
CA VAL A 487 25.95 19.39 24.95
C VAL A 487 26.18 20.87 24.60
N ASN A 488 26.86 21.15 23.49
CA ASN A 488 27.04 22.52 23.01
C ASN A 488 25.82 23.00 22.20
N PRO A 489 25.01 23.97 22.69
CA PRO A 489 23.81 24.44 22.00
C PRO A 489 24.09 25.33 20.78
N ASN A 490 25.35 25.73 20.58
CA ASN A 490 25.74 26.73 19.58
C ASN A 490 26.43 26.13 18.36
N LEU A 491 26.48 24.80 18.25
CA LEU A 491 26.95 24.14 17.04
C LEU A 491 26.01 24.47 15.87
N LYS A 492 26.61 24.73 14.71
CA LYS A 492 25.89 25.01 13.47
C LYS A 492 25.93 23.80 12.57
N ASN A 493 24.81 23.50 11.92
CA ASN A 493 24.77 22.55 10.82
C ASN A 493 25.36 23.16 9.53
N LEU A 494 25.39 22.40 8.42
CA LEU A 494 25.98 22.87 7.16
C LEU A 494 25.25 24.08 6.56
N ALA A 495 23.97 24.28 6.88
CA ALA A 495 23.20 25.46 6.50
C ALA A 495 23.42 26.67 7.42
N GLY A 496 24.25 26.53 8.46
CA GLY A 496 24.56 27.60 9.42
C GLY A 496 23.52 27.74 10.55
N PHE A 497 22.55 26.83 10.63
CA PHE A 497 21.51 26.85 11.65
C PHE A 497 22.01 26.27 12.97
N THR A 498 21.64 26.90 14.08
CA THR A 498 21.73 26.33 15.43
C THR A 498 20.38 25.71 15.83
N ALA A 499 20.36 24.88 16.87
CA ALA A 499 19.12 24.33 17.42
C ALA A 499 18.12 25.43 17.86
N LEU A 500 18.64 26.57 18.34
CA LEU A 500 17.85 27.74 18.72
C LEU A 500 17.14 28.35 17.50
N MET A 501 17.84 28.49 16.36
CA MET A 501 17.26 29.04 15.14
C MET A 501 16.15 28.16 14.56
N ILE A 502 16.36 26.84 14.54
CA ILE A 502 15.36 25.87 14.07
C ILE A 502 14.13 25.95 14.97
N SER A 503 14.32 25.88 16.29
CA SER A 503 13.23 25.98 17.27
C SER A 503 12.46 27.29 17.13
N ALA A 504 13.17 28.39 16.85
CA ALA A 504 12.57 29.71 16.66
C ALA A 504 11.77 29.81 15.36
N GLN A 505 12.26 29.22 14.27
CA GLN A 505 11.59 29.18 12.96
C GLN A 505 10.35 28.28 12.96
N LEU A 506 10.34 27.21 13.75
CA LEU A 506 9.21 26.27 13.86
C LEU A 506 8.20 26.64 14.95
N GLY A 507 8.51 27.64 15.79
CA GLY A 507 7.62 28.11 16.83
C GLY A 507 7.65 27.31 18.13
N ASN A 508 8.71 26.55 18.38
CA ASN A 508 8.89 25.67 19.54
C ASN A 508 9.32 26.47 20.78
N ALA A 509 8.42 27.30 21.31
CA ALA A 509 8.70 28.27 22.39
C ALA A 509 9.31 27.65 23.67
N ASP A 510 8.87 26.44 24.04
CA ASP A 510 9.41 25.75 25.23
C ASP A 510 10.86 25.29 25.02
N VAL A 511 11.21 24.82 23.82
CA VAL A 511 12.58 24.44 23.47
C VAL A 511 13.46 25.68 23.32
N VAL A 512 12.93 26.78 22.75
CA VAL A 512 13.61 28.08 22.69
C VAL A 512 13.94 28.57 24.11
N ALA A 513 12.97 28.58 25.02
CA ALA A 513 13.20 29.01 26.40
C ALA A 513 14.28 28.15 27.09
N LEU A 514 14.18 26.82 26.92
CA LEU A 514 15.14 25.88 27.48
C LEU A 514 16.56 26.09 26.93
N LEU A 515 16.72 26.29 25.61
CA LEU A 515 18.01 26.53 24.97
C LEU A 515 18.65 27.85 25.44
N VAL A 516 17.85 28.93 25.51
CA VAL A 516 18.34 30.24 25.95
C VAL A 516 18.73 30.22 27.43
N ASP A 517 17.96 29.54 28.28
CA ASP A 517 18.29 29.32 29.70
C ASP A 517 19.60 28.52 29.87
N ASN A 518 20.02 27.76 28.85
CA ASN A 518 21.26 26.98 28.82
C ASN A 518 22.31 27.55 27.86
N ASN A 519 22.44 28.88 27.81
CA ASN A 519 23.53 29.59 27.12
C ASN A 519 23.54 29.47 25.58
N ALA A 520 22.39 29.23 24.94
CA ALA A 520 22.28 29.37 23.49
C ALA A 520 22.45 30.84 23.04
N GLU A 521 23.22 31.06 21.98
CA GLU A 521 23.52 32.38 21.43
C GLU A 521 22.32 32.95 20.66
N VAL A 522 21.58 33.86 21.29
CA VAL A 522 20.39 34.51 20.69
C VAL A 522 20.69 35.34 19.44
N GLU A 523 21.92 35.85 19.33
CA GLU A 523 22.41 36.70 18.22
C GLU A 523 23.02 35.90 17.05
N ALA A 524 23.02 34.56 17.12
CA ALA A 524 23.54 33.78 16.02
C ALA A 524 22.74 34.08 14.73
N ALA A 525 23.44 34.04 13.59
CA ALA A 525 22.86 34.15 12.24
C ALA A 525 23.21 32.93 11.39
N GLU A 526 22.28 32.48 10.55
CA GLU A 526 22.53 31.42 9.56
C GLU A 526 23.28 31.95 8.33
N ASN A 527 23.56 31.09 7.35
CA ASN A 527 24.46 31.41 6.24
C ASN A 527 24.01 32.58 5.34
N SER A 528 22.72 32.94 5.31
CA SER A 528 22.20 34.15 4.63
C SER A 528 22.09 35.39 5.53
N GLY A 529 22.67 35.31 6.73
CA GLY A 529 22.72 36.39 7.71
C GLY A 529 21.42 36.58 8.51
N ARG A 530 20.42 35.70 8.37
CA ARG A 530 19.17 35.81 9.14
C ARG A 530 19.41 35.39 10.58
N THR A 531 19.09 36.28 11.52
CA THR A 531 19.18 36.00 12.96
C THR A 531 17.99 35.18 13.45
N THR A 532 18.12 34.62 14.65
CA THR A 532 17.03 33.91 15.35
C THR A 532 15.73 34.73 15.41
N LEU A 533 15.84 36.05 15.69
CA LEU A 533 14.68 36.94 15.73
C LEU A 533 14.04 37.14 14.35
N ILE A 534 14.85 37.27 13.29
CA ILE A 534 14.35 37.40 11.91
C ILE A 534 13.56 36.15 11.52
N LEU A 535 14.07 34.96 11.84
CA LEU A 535 13.41 33.68 11.57
C LEU A 535 12.05 33.58 12.28
N ALA A 536 12.01 33.87 13.59
CA ALA A 536 10.77 33.83 14.39
C ALA A 536 9.73 34.86 13.92
N ALA A 537 10.20 36.05 13.53
CA ALA A 537 9.33 37.14 13.10
C ALA A 537 8.74 36.91 11.70
N GLU A 538 9.49 36.26 10.80
CA GLU A 538 9.02 35.91 9.47
C GLU A 538 7.92 34.84 9.49
N GLU A 539 7.98 33.88 10.40
CA GLU A 539 6.95 32.84 10.51
C GLU A 539 5.84 33.18 11.53
N GLY A 540 5.95 34.33 12.20
CA GLY A 540 4.88 34.88 13.02
C GLY A 540 4.75 34.27 14.42
N HIS A 541 5.83 33.71 14.96
CA HIS A 541 5.81 33.00 16.25
C HIS A 541 5.92 33.97 17.44
N GLU A 542 4.76 34.51 17.85
CA GLU A 542 4.63 35.50 18.91
C GLU A 542 5.32 35.13 20.22
N GLU A 543 5.07 33.93 20.75
CA GLU A 543 5.64 33.48 22.03
C GLU A 543 7.16 33.31 21.96
N VAL A 544 7.70 32.85 20.83
CA VAL A 544 9.15 32.80 20.58
C VAL A 544 9.74 34.21 20.58
N VAL A 545 9.10 35.15 19.87
CA VAL A 545 9.55 36.54 19.82
C VAL A 545 9.57 37.16 21.22
N LYS A 546 8.55 36.91 22.06
CA LYS A 546 8.54 37.37 23.47
C LYS A 546 9.71 36.80 24.28
N VAL A 547 10.02 35.51 24.13
CA VAL A 547 11.14 34.88 24.83
C VAL A 547 12.47 35.49 24.38
N LEU A 548 12.68 35.70 23.08
CA LEU A 548 13.91 36.31 22.55
C LEU A 548 14.09 37.76 23.01
N LEU A 549 13.03 38.57 22.97
CA LEU A 549 13.04 39.96 23.44
C LEU A 549 13.39 40.07 24.93
N LYS A 550 12.84 39.16 25.76
CA LYS A 550 13.16 39.10 27.20
C LYS A 550 14.65 38.85 27.46
N HIS A 551 15.35 38.16 26.55
CA HIS A 551 16.77 37.84 26.67
C HIS A 551 17.69 38.84 25.96
N GLY A 552 17.16 40.02 25.60
CA GLY A 552 17.96 41.16 25.14
C GLY A 552 18.44 41.06 23.70
N VAL A 553 17.68 40.37 22.84
CA VAL A 553 18.02 40.24 21.41
C VAL A 553 18.08 41.60 20.69
N ILE A 554 18.98 41.76 19.74
CA ILE A 554 19.11 42.99 18.95
C ILE A 554 17.95 43.07 17.94
N VAL A 555 16.98 43.94 18.23
CA VAL A 555 15.77 44.15 17.42
C VAL A 555 16.08 44.66 16.01
N GLU A 556 17.14 45.45 15.87
CA GLU A 556 17.56 46.10 14.61
C GLU A 556 18.58 45.27 13.80
N ALA A 557 18.80 44.01 14.14
CA ALA A 557 19.68 43.15 13.35
C ALA A 557 19.11 42.95 11.93
N THR A 558 19.99 42.90 10.94
CA THR A 558 19.63 42.78 9.52
C THR A 558 20.27 41.54 8.89
N ASP A 559 19.54 40.91 7.96
CA ASP A 559 20.11 39.90 7.06
C ASP A 559 21.04 40.52 5.99
N GLU A 560 21.60 39.71 5.10
CA GLU A 560 22.48 40.17 4.01
C GLU A 560 21.80 41.15 3.04
N ASN A 561 20.47 41.16 2.99
CA ASN A 561 19.68 42.09 2.17
C ASN A 561 19.35 43.39 2.92
N GLY A 562 19.83 43.55 4.15
CA GLY A 562 19.52 44.69 5.00
C GLY A 562 18.12 44.62 5.63
N GLN A 563 17.48 43.45 5.66
CA GLN A 563 16.10 43.31 6.15
C GLN A 563 16.07 43.00 7.65
N THR A 564 15.30 43.79 8.40
CA THR A 564 15.07 43.57 9.84
C THR A 564 13.92 42.59 10.10
N ALA A 565 13.81 42.10 11.34
CA ALA A 565 12.70 41.27 11.79
C ALA A 565 11.34 41.94 11.55
N LEU A 566 11.26 43.26 11.76
CA LEU A 566 10.06 44.06 11.50
C LEU A 566 9.65 44.03 10.01
N MET A 567 10.61 44.07 9.09
CA MET A 567 10.33 44.00 7.65
C MET A 567 9.80 42.62 7.22
N LYS A 568 10.36 41.53 7.78
CA LYS A 568 9.87 40.18 7.49
C LYS A 568 8.46 39.93 8.04
N ALA A 569 8.21 40.36 9.28
CA ALA A 569 6.87 40.30 9.88
C ALA A 569 5.85 41.12 9.06
N ALA A 570 6.26 42.28 8.54
CA ALA A 570 5.43 43.13 7.67
C ALA A 570 5.14 42.48 6.31
N TYR A 571 6.14 41.84 5.70
CA TYR A 571 6.02 41.11 4.43
C TYR A 571 4.98 39.98 4.52
N ARG A 572 5.00 39.22 5.63
CA ARG A 572 4.11 38.06 5.84
C ARG A 572 2.77 38.43 6.50
N GLY A 573 2.68 39.60 7.12
CA GLY A 573 1.45 40.14 7.68
C GLY A 573 1.19 39.73 9.14
N HIS A 574 2.24 39.53 9.94
CA HIS A 574 2.11 39.08 11.33
C HIS A 574 1.89 40.26 12.28
N GLU A 575 0.63 40.67 12.46
CA GLU A 575 0.23 41.86 13.20
C GLU A 575 0.73 41.89 14.66
N GLU A 576 0.55 40.79 15.41
CA GLU A 576 0.95 40.75 16.83
C GLU A 576 2.48 40.79 16.99
N VAL A 577 3.21 40.14 16.09
CA VAL A 577 4.68 40.24 16.05
C VAL A 577 5.12 41.66 15.71
N LEU A 578 4.44 42.35 14.79
CA LEU A 578 4.72 43.75 14.47
C LEU A 578 4.52 44.65 15.70
N ARG A 579 3.42 44.48 16.43
CA ARG A 579 3.17 45.22 17.68
C ARG A 579 4.29 44.99 18.69
N LEU A 580 4.64 43.72 18.94
CA LEU A 580 5.70 43.36 19.88
C LEU A 580 7.05 43.96 19.51
N LEU A 581 7.45 43.89 18.24
CA LEU A 581 8.72 44.46 17.78
C LEU A 581 8.72 45.99 17.91
N LEU A 582 7.65 46.66 17.50
CA LEU A 582 7.51 48.12 17.61
C LEU A 582 7.53 48.58 19.07
N GLU A 583 6.76 47.94 19.95
CA GLU A 583 6.74 48.20 21.38
C GLU A 583 8.10 47.98 22.06
N ASN A 584 8.96 47.13 21.48
CA ASN A 584 10.32 46.87 21.95
C ASN A 584 11.40 47.65 21.16
N GLY A 585 11.01 48.74 20.49
CA GLY A 585 11.94 49.72 19.94
C GLY A 585 12.37 49.47 18.50
N ALA A 586 11.64 48.64 17.74
CA ALA A 586 11.91 48.46 16.32
C ALA A 586 11.65 49.76 15.53
N ASN A 587 12.59 50.16 14.69
CA ASN A 587 12.50 51.40 13.92
C ASN A 587 11.85 51.15 12.54
N ALA A 588 10.58 51.52 12.42
CA ALA A 588 9.82 51.38 11.18
C ALA A 588 10.34 52.22 9.99
N ALA A 589 11.25 53.18 10.23
CA ALA A 589 11.85 54.00 9.18
C ALA A 589 13.13 53.39 8.58
N VAL A 590 13.67 52.31 9.14
CA VAL A 590 14.83 51.61 8.56
C VAL A 590 14.49 51.09 7.17
N MET A 591 15.48 51.16 6.27
CA MET A 591 15.35 50.73 4.89
C MET A 591 16.31 49.59 4.58
N ASP A 592 15.84 48.61 3.81
CA ASP A 592 16.69 47.53 3.29
C ASP A 592 17.61 48.02 2.16
N ASN A 593 18.44 47.13 1.61
CA ASN A 593 19.36 47.45 0.52
C ASN A 593 18.66 47.93 -0.77
N ALA A 594 17.35 47.71 -0.90
CA ALA A 594 16.51 48.18 -1.99
C ALA A 594 15.72 49.46 -1.64
N ASN A 595 16.09 50.15 -0.55
CA ASN A 595 15.44 51.34 -0.02
C ASN A 595 13.96 51.13 0.35
N ARG A 596 13.59 49.94 0.86
CA ARG A 596 12.23 49.62 1.29
C ARG A 596 12.13 49.58 2.81
N THR A 597 11.14 50.29 3.36
CA THR A 597 10.77 50.20 4.78
C THR A 597 9.84 49.01 5.05
N ALA A 598 9.60 48.67 6.33
CA ALA A 598 8.63 47.63 6.70
C ALA A 598 7.22 47.90 6.12
N SER A 599 6.81 49.17 6.12
CA SER A 599 5.56 49.63 5.50
C SER A 599 5.53 49.42 3.97
N ASN A 600 6.66 49.60 3.27
CA ASN A 600 6.77 49.26 1.85
C ASN A 600 6.63 47.74 1.62
N HIS A 601 7.23 46.91 2.48
CA HIS A 601 7.09 45.45 2.40
C HIS A 601 5.65 44.97 2.64
N ALA A 602 4.95 45.55 3.62
CA ALA A 602 3.53 45.28 3.86
C ALA A 602 2.67 45.64 2.64
N ARG A 603 2.83 46.85 2.08
CA ARG A 603 2.08 47.29 0.90
C ARG A 603 2.35 46.46 -0.35
N LEU A 604 3.62 46.18 -0.64
CA LEU A 604 4.01 45.39 -1.83
C LEU A 604 3.45 43.96 -1.80
N ASN A 605 3.17 43.42 -0.61
CA ASN A 605 2.59 42.08 -0.42
C ASN A 605 1.10 42.12 -0.03
N ASN A 606 0.43 43.26 -0.25
CA ASN A 606 -1.00 43.44 0.03
C ASN A 606 -1.40 43.12 1.50
N ARG A 607 -0.51 43.35 2.46
CA ARG A 607 -0.75 43.20 3.91
C ARG A 607 -1.25 44.52 4.48
N ILE A 608 -2.47 44.89 4.14
CA ILE A 608 -3.05 46.20 4.50
C ILE A 608 -3.20 46.36 6.02
N ASP A 609 -3.57 45.29 6.73
CA ASP A 609 -3.70 45.33 8.18
C ASP A 609 -2.33 45.48 8.88
N ALA A 610 -1.28 44.84 8.36
CA ALA A 610 0.09 45.04 8.83
C ALA A 610 0.61 46.46 8.56
N ASP A 611 0.35 47.02 7.38
CA ASP A 611 0.67 48.42 7.06
C ASP A 611 -0.09 49.38 7.98
N ARG A 612 -1.36 49.05 8.30
CA ARG A 612 -2.16 49.80 9.27
C ARG A 612 -1.54 49.74 10.66
N VAL A 613 -1.13 48.57 11.17
CA VAL A 613 -0.46 48.45 12.48
C VAL A 613 0.78 49.33 12.55
N ILE A 614 1.63 49.31 11.51
CA ILE A 614 2.85 50.13 11.45
C ILE A 614 2.50 51.63 11.39
N THR A 615 1.51 52.00 10.58
CA THR A 615 1.08 53.39 10.40
C THR A 615 0.43 53.94 11.66
N ASP A 616 -0.45 53.18 12.30
CA ASP A 616 -1.14 53.55 13.54
C ASP A 616 -0.09 53.74 14.66
N TYR A 617 0.88 52.84 14.79
CA TYR A 617 1.98 52.98 15.75
C TYR A 617 2.80 54.26 15.52
N LEU A 618 3.15 54.57 14.27
CA LEU A 618 3.88 55.79 13.90
C LEU A 618 3.07 57.08 14.14
N LEU A 619 1.74 57.02 14.05
CA LEU A 619 0.85 58.13 14.39
C LEU A 619 0.77 58.36 15.91
N GLU A 620 0.81 57.28 16.69
CA GLU A 620 0.80 57.33 18.16
C GLU A 620 2.17 57.70 18.76
N HIS A 621 3.27 57.43 18.04
CA HIS A 621 4.66 57.70 18.47
C HIS A 621 5.41 58.54 17.41
N PRO A 622 5.12 59.85 17.27
CA PRO A 622 5.72 60.69 16.25
C PRO A 622 7.24 60.85 16.45
N VAL A 623 8.00 60.50 15.42
CA VAL A 623 9.46 60.64 15.38
C VAL A 623 9.83 62.13 15.32
N ASP A 624 10.61 62.61 16.30
CA ASP A 624 11.13 63.98 16.31
C ASP A 624 12.04 64.21 15.09
N SER A 625 11.66 65.23 14.32
CA SER A 625 12.24 65.54 13.01
C SER A 625 13.52 66.36 13.15
N GLN A 626 14.68 65.69 13.12
CA GLN A 626 15.90 66.27 12.55
C GLN A 626 16.65 65.22 11.73
N GLY A 627 16.42 65.23 10.41
CA GLY A 627 17.13 64.38 9.44
C GLY A 627 16.37 64.17 8.14
N GLU A 628 16.28 65.24 7.34
CA GLU A 628 16.03 65.26 5.88
C GLU A 628 14.85 64.44 5.32
N ASN A 629 13.67 65.08 5.37
CA ASN A 629 12.53 64.74 4.54
C ASN A 629 12.40 65.76 3.39
N ALA A 630 12.69 65.35 2.15
CA ALA A 630 12.26 66.06 0.95
C ALA A 630 12.24 65.11 -0.25
N GLY A 631 11.04 64.67 -0.67
CA GLY A 631 10.93 63.86 -1.88
C GLY A 631 9.56 63.25 -2.19
N LEU A 632 8.45 63.92 -1.88
CA LEU A 632 7.14 63.59 -2.48
C LEU A 632 7.17 63.98 -3.97
N VAL A 633 7.70 63.10 -4.81
CA VAL A 633 7.63 63.22 -6.27
C VAL A 633 6.51 62.32 -6.78
N LEU A 634 5.42 62.99 -7.16
CA LEU A 634 4.43 62.51 -8.11
C LEU A 634 5.15 62.15 -9.41
N SER A 635 5.25 60.87 -9.75
CA SER A 635 5.59 60.42 -11.10
C SER A 635 4.31 59.94 -11.81
N GLN A 636 4.17 60.45 -13.03
CA GLN A 636 3.05 60.32 -13.95
C GLN A 636 2.79 58.87 -14.39
N PRO A 637 1.58 58.56 -14.88
CA PRO A 637 1.21 57.22 -15.28
C PRO A 637 1.97 56.80 -16.54
N LEU A 638 2.72 55.71 -16.45
CA LEU A 638 3.27 55.01 -17.60
C LEU A 638 2.15 54.31 -18.37
N ALA A 639 2.00 54.73 -19.63
CA ALA A 639 1.45 54.06 -20.80
C ALA A 639 0.22 53.13 -20.61
N SER A 640 -0.90 53.52 -21.22
CA SER A 640 -1.96 52.58 -21.56
C SER A 640 -1.41 51.54 -22.55
N HIS A 641 -1.07 50.36 -22.05
CA HIS A 641 -0.98 49.18 -22.88
C HIS A 641 -2.37 48.95 -23.49
N LYS A 642 -2.51 49.12 -24.81
CA LYS A 642 -3.60 48.48 -25.55
C LYS A 642 -3.48 46.98 -25.27
N ALA A 643 -4.53 46.38 -24.71
CA ALA A 643 -4.59 44.94 -24.53
C ALA A 643 -4.35 44.25 -25.90
N PRO A 644 -3.60 43.14 -25.96
CA PRO A 644 -3.38 42.39 -27.18
C PRO A 644 -4.71 41.98 -27.84
N GLU A 645 -4.78 41.87 -29.17
CA GLU A 645 -6.03 41.53 -29.89
C GLU A 645 -6.64 40.17 -29.51
N TRP A 646 -5.85 39.28 -28.88
CA TRP A 646 -6.29 37.97 -28.39
C TRP A 646 -6.78 37.99 -26.93
N PHE A 647 -6.78 39.15 -26.27
CA PHE A 647 -7.54 39.35 -25.03
C PHE A 647 -9.02 39.51 -25.39
N LEU A 648 -9.83 38.59 -24.89
CA LEU A 648 -11.23 38.47 -25.25
C LEU A 648 -12.10 39.36 -24.34
N PRO A 649 -13.05 40.13 -24.90
CA PRO A 649 -13.98 40.90 -24.07
C PRO A 649 -14.79 39.98 -23.17
N SER A 650 -14.85 40.28 -21.87
CA SER A 650 -15.54 39.42 -20.89
C SER A 650 -17.01 39.19 -21.23
N ARG A 651 -17.65 40.14 -21.95
CA ARG A 651 -19.04 40.05 -22.43
C ARG A 651 -19.29 38.97 -23.50
N GLU A 652 -18.27 38.51 -24.20
CA GLU A 652 -18.39 37.51 -25.28
C GLU A 652 -18.36 36.07 -24.76
N VAL A 653 -18.13 35.92 -23.46
CA VAL A 653 -17.87 34.64 -22.80
C VAL A 653 -18.97 34.40 -21.79
N ARG A 654 -19.67 33.28 -21.93
CA ARG A 654 -20.68 32.82 -20.98
C ARG A 654 -20.18 31.54 -20.35
N LYS A 655 -20.21 31.45 -19.03
CA LYS A 655 -19.89 30.22 -18.31
C LYS A 655 -21.12 29.65 -17.64
N GLU A 656 -21.13 28.34 -17.46
CA GLU A 656 -22.15 27.63 -16.70
C GLU A 656 -22.13 28.04 -15.22
N LYS A 657 -23.24 27.79 -14.53
CA LYS A 657 -23.42 28.23 -13.14
C LYS A 657 -22.51 27.46 -12.19
N ASP A 658 -22.35 26.17 -12.45
CA ASP A 658 -21.61 25.25 -11.59
C ASP A 658 -20.29 24.86 -12.28
N PRO A 659 -19.15 24.91 -11.57
CA PRO A 659 -17.88 24.42 -12.10
C PRO A 659 -17.91 22.89 -12.19
N PHE A 660 -17.31 22.33 -13.24
CA PHE A 660 -17.22 20.87 -13.40
C PHE A 660 -15.89 20.29 -12.90
N SER A 661 -14.90 21.16 -12.64
CA SER A 661 -13.62 20.76 -12.05
C SER A 661 -13.06 21.87 -11.15
N PHE A 662 -12.33 21.44 -10.13
CA PHE A 662 -11.65 22.29 -9.15
C PHE A 662 -10.16 21.97 -9.23
N GLY A 663 -9.34 22.96 -9.58
CA GLY A 663 -7.89 22.80 -9.68
C GLY A 663 -7.13 23.64 -8.66
N SER A 664 -5.81 23.48 -8.62
CA SER A 664 -4.87 24.16 -7.70
C SER A 664 -4.94 25.69 -7.74
N PHE A 665 -5.47 26.27 -8.81
CA PHE A 665 -5.48 27.73 -9.05
C PHE A 665 -6.89 28.32 -9.29
N GLY A 666 -7.96 27.54 -9.11
CA GLY A 666 -9.33 28.05 -9.19
C GLY A 666 -10.36 27.10 -9.79
N LYS A 667 -11.50 27.67 -10.18
CA LYS A 667 -12.69 26.95 -10.66
C LYS A 667 -12.71 26.89 -12.19
N VAL A 668 -12.95 25.71 -12.74
CA VAL A 668 -13.03 25.46 -14.18
C VAL A 668 -14.48 25.23 -14.57
N TYR A 669 -14.94 25.96 -15.59
CA TYR A 669 -16.32 25.95 -16.05
C TYR A 669 -16.38 25.53 -17.51
N ARG A 670 -17.44 24.82 -17.87
CA ARG A 670 -17.87 24.78 -19.27
C ARG A 670 -18.50 26.11 -19.62
N GLY A 671 -18.32 26.53 -20.86
CA GLY A 671 -18.82 27.80 -21.32
C GLY A 671 -18.94 27.87 -22.82
N ARG A 672 -19.34 29.05 -23.28
CA ARG A 672 -19.41 29.43 -24.67
C ARG A 672 -18.67 30.73 -24.87
N TRP A 673 -17.73 30.73 -25.79
CA TRP A 673 -17.22 31.95 -26.38
C TRP A 673 -17.88 32.09 -27.75
N LEU A 674 -18.72 33.12 -27.89
CA LEU A 674 -19.68 33.25 -28.98
C LEU A 674 -20.58 31.99 -29.09
N ASN A 675 -20.46 31.21 -30.16
CA ASN A 675 -21.24 29.99 -30.41
C ASN A 675 -20.43 28.70 -30.25
N SER A 676 -19.16 28.80 -29.87
CA SER A 676 -18.27 27.64 -29.70
C SER A 676 -18.23 27.21 -28.24
N GLU A 677 -18.30 25.90 -28.01
CA GLU A 677 -18.11 25.33 -26.68
C GLU A 677 -16.64 25.39 -26.28
N VAL A 678 -16.38 25.89 -25.09
CA VAL A 678 -15.03 26.18 -24.58
C VAL A 678 -14.96 25.90 -23.08
N VAL A 679 -13.74 25.73 -22.58
CA VAL A 679 -13.45 25.69 -21.15
C VAL A 679 -13.02 27.09 -20.69
N VAL A 680 -13.59 27.53 -19.57
CA VAL A 680 -13.27 28.80 -18.91
C VAL A 680 -12.59 28.51 -17.58
N LYS A 681 -11.26 28.70 -17.51
CA LYS A 681 -10.47 28.52 -16.28
C LYS A 681 -10.37 29.85 -15.55
N CYS A 682 -11.08 30.01 -14.44
CA CYS A 682 -11.07 31.23 -13.65
C CYS A 682 -9.92 31.25 -12.65
N VAL A 683 -9.21 32.37 -12.58
CA VAL A 683 -8.07 32.63 -11.69
C VAL A 683 -8.40 33.83 -10.80
N MET A 684 -8.25 33.63 -9.49
CA MET A 684 -8.32 34.73 -8.52
C MET A 684 -6.99 35.47 -8.54
N VAL A 685 -7.04 36.78 -8.77
CA VAL A 685 -5.85 37.64 -8.80
C VAL A 685 -6.04 38.72 -7.75
N GLU A 686 -5.24 38.64 -6.70
CA GLU A 686 -5.32 39.48 -5.50
C GLU A 686 -4.07 40.35 -5.32
N SER A 687 -2.96 40.02 -6.00
CA SER A 687 -1.70 40.77 -6.00
C SER A 687 -1.21 41.17 -7.40
N ASP A 688 -0.33 42.18 -7.48
CA ASP A 688 0.32 42.57 -8.73
C ASP A 688 1.26 41.48 -9.28
N LYS A 689 1.82 40.65 -8.41
CA LYS A 689 2.64 39.48 -8.79
C LYS A 689 1.80 38.43 -9.53
N GLU A 690 0.60 38.13 -9.04
CA GLU A 690 -0.35 37.20 -9.68
C GLU A 690 -0.87 37.76 -10.99
N LYS A 691 -1.10 39.08 -11.08
CA LYS A 691 -1.47 39.74 -12.34
C LYS A 691 -0.37 39.56 -13.39
N GLN A 692 0.88 39.80 -13.03
CA GLN A 692 2.01 39.60 -13.93
C GLN A 692 2.17 38.12 -14.33
N ALA A 693 1.96 37.19 -13.40
CA ALA A 693 1.97 35.75 -13.67
C ALA A 693 0.87 35.35 -14.67
N PHE A 694 -0.35 35.84 -14.48
CA PHE A 694 -1.47 35.61 -15.40
C PHE A 694 -1.16 36.10 -16.82
N HIS A 695 -0.66 37.33 -16.97
CA HIS A 695 -0.31 37.87 -18.30
C HIS A 695 0.91 37.17 -18.93
N ARG A 696 1.82 36.62 -18.13
CA ARG A 696 2.94 35.80 -18.61
C ARG A 696 2.44 34.45 -19.12
N GLU A 697 1.64 33.74 -18.33
CA GLU A 697 1.02 32.46 -18.71
C GLU A 697 0.20 32.61 -20.00
N ALA A 698 -0.65 33.64 -20.07
CA ALA A 698 -1.46 33.92 -21.26
C ALA A 698 -0.61 34.11 -22.53
N ARG A 699 0.54 34.79 -22.38
CA ARG A 699 1.47 35.07 -23.47
C ARG A 699 2.19 33.81 -23.91
N ILE A 700 2.72 33.02 -22.98
CA ILE A 700 3.42 31.76 -23.28
C ILE A 700 2.46 30.82 -24.01
N TRP A 701 1.25 30.63 -23.46
CA TRP A 701 0.25 29.74 -24.04
C TRP A 701 -0.21 30.20 -25.43
N HIS A 702 -0.33 31.52 -25.66
CA HIS A 702 -0.64 32.07 -26.98
C HIS A 702 0.40 31.73 -28.06
N HIS A 703 1.69 31.69 -27.68
CA HIS A 703 2.79 31.37 -28.60
C HIS A 703 3.04 29.85 -28.71
N ALA A 704 2.48 29.04 -27.81
CA ALA A 704 2.66 27.59 -27.76
C ALA A 704 1.65 26.82 -28.65
N ARG A 705 1.57 27.12 -29.96
CA ARG A 705 0.62 26.45 -30.87
C ARG A 705 1.20 25.19 -31.51
N HIS A 706 0.73 24.03 -31.07
CA HIS A 706 1.15 22.73 -31.57
C HIS A 706 0.03 21.69 -31.38
N PRO A 707 -0.11 20.64 -32.22
CA PRO A 707 -1.12 19.60 -32.05
C PRO A 707 -1.11 18.90 -30.68
N ASN A 708 0.05 18.86 -30.01
CA ASN A 708 0.24 18.27 -28.68
C ASN A 708 0.33 19.32 -27.55
N ILE A 709 -0.20 20.52 -27.76
CA ILE A 709 -0.40 21.54 -26.73
C ILE A 709 -1.88 21.91 -26.70
N LEU A 710 -2.49 21.99 -25.51
CA LEU A 710 -3.92 22.26 -25.38
C LEU A 710 -4.26 23.57 -26.10
N PRO A 711 -5.18 23.59 -27.08
CA PRO A 711 -5.47 24.79 -27.85
C PRO A 711 -5.97 25.95 -26.98
N PHE A 712 -5.30 27.09 -27.09
CA PHE A 712 -5.62 28.34 -26.40
C PHE A 712 -6.34 29.31 -27.31
N PHE A 713 -7.50 29.79 -26.87
CA PHE A 713 -8.32 30.73 -27.64
C PHE A 713 -8.16 32.17 -27.16
N GLY A 714 -7.87 32.40 -25.88
CA GLY A 714 -7.59 33.74 -25.36
C GLY A 714 -7.72 33.85 -23.84
N ALA A 715 -7.47 35.05 -23.31
CA ALA A 715 -7.58 35.38 -21.90
C ALA A 715 -8.40 36.66 -21.69
N SER A 716 -8.90 36.89 -20.47
CA SER A 716 -9.56 38.15 -20.11
C SER A 716 -9.19 38.58 -18.69
N ASP A 717 -8.86 39.86 -18.54
CA ASP A 717 -8.59 40.55 -17.27
C ASP A 717 -9.56 41.73 -17.01
N GLU A 718 -10.60 41.89 -17.86
CA GLU A 718 -11.55 43.01 -17.78
C GLU A 718 -12.46 42.96 -16.53
N SER A 719 -12.66 41.77 -15.97
CA SER A 719 -13.47 41.56 -14.77
C SER A 719 -12.85 40.48 -13.88
N LYS A 720 -13.07 40.58 -12.55
CA LYS A 720 -12.67 39.52 -11.62
C LYS A 720 -13.77 38.45 -11.50
N PRO A 721 -13.42 37.15 -11.45
CA PRO A 721 -12.07 36.60 -11.59
C PRO A 721 -11.54 36.72 -13.02
N TYR A 722 -10.21 36.85 -13.18
CA TYR A 722 -9.57 36.74 -14.49
C TYR A 722 -9.77 35.33 -15.04
N PHE A 723 -9.66 35.12 -16.35
CA PHE A 723 -9.84 33.78 -16.90
C PHE A 723 -9.12 33.50 -18.22
N PHE A 724 -8.85 32.22 -18.44
CA PHE A 724 -8.35 31.66 -19.70
C PHE A 724 -9.45 30.90 -20.44
N ILE A 725 -9.35 30.87 -21.77
CA ILE A 725 -10.26 30.15 -22.67
C ILE A 725 -9.46 29.17 -23.52
N CYS A 726 -9.82 27.90 -23.44
CA CYS A 726 -9.17 26.81 -24.18
C CYS A 726 -10.18 25.75 -24.66
N GLU A 727 -9.71 24.81 -25.48
CA GLU A 727 -10.51 23.65 -25.91
C GLU A 727 -10.80 22.71 -24.74
N GLU A 728 -11.96 22.05 -24.77
CA GLU A 728 -12.29 20.99 -23.82
C GLU A 728 -11.58 19.69 -24.23
N ALA A 729 -10.70 19.20 -23.36
CA ALA A 729 -10.16 17.86 -23.43
C ALA A 729 -11.18 16.85 -22.87
N THR A 730 -12.13 16.41 -23.68
CA THR A 730 -13.27 15.58 -23.25
C THR A 730 -12.86 14.22 -22.68
N ASN A 731 -11.67 13.73 -23.03
CA ASN A 731 -11.13 12.47 -22.52
C ASN A 731 -10.36 12.62 -21.20
N GLY A 732 -10.31 13.82 -20.60
CA GLY A 732 -9.75 14.04 -19.27
C GLY A 732 -8.21 14.02 -19.23
N ASN A 733 -7.65 13.81 -18.04
CA ASN A 733 -6.20 13.68 -17.87
C ASN A 733 -5.69 12.30 -18.34
N LEU A 734 -4.38 12.20 -18.55
CA LEU A 734 -3.72 11.03 -19.10
C LEU A 734 -3.98 9.76 -18.27
N MET A 735 -3.90 9.84 -16.94
CA MET A 735 -4.04 8.67 -16.07
C MET A 735 -5.47 8.12 -16.10
N ASP A 736 -6.48 8.99 -16.02
CA ASP A 736 -7.88 8.58 -16.11
C ASP A 736 -8.23 7.99 -17.49
N TYR A 737 -7.60 8.51 -18.54
CA TYR A 737 -7.74 7.98 -19.89
C TYR A 737 -7.11 6.59 -20.01
N LEU A 738 -5.85 6.43 -19.62
CA LEU A 738 -5.14 5.15 -19.67
C LEU A 738 -5.81 4.08 -18.82
N TYR A 739 -6.31 4.44 -17.64
CA TYR A 739 -7.05 3.52 -16.77
C TYR A 739 -8.30 2.96 -17.44
N ARG A 740 -9.11 3.83 -18.09
CA ARG A 740 -10.30 3.39 -18.83
C ARG A 740 -9.94 2.51 -20.02
N GLN A 741 -8.91 2.88 -20.80
CA GLN A 741 -8.49 2.11 -21.96
C GLN A 741 -7.95 0.73 -21.59
N LYS A 742 -7.25 0.62 -20.46
CA LYS A 742 -6.78 -0.67 -19.92
C LYS A 742 -7.95 -1.58 -19.51
N ALA A 743 -9.03 -1.03 -18.98
CA ALA A 743 -10.25 -1.80 -18.68
C ALA A 743 -10.91 -2.34 -19.96
N ASP A 744 -10.77 -1.63 -21.07
CA ASP A 744 -11.22 -2.06 -22.40
C ASP A 744 -10.17 -2.93 -23.14
N GLY A 745 -9.13 -3.41 -22.44
CA GLY A 745 -8.10 -4.32 -22.98
C GLY A 745 -7.01 -3.67 -23.84
N ARG A 746 -6.99 -2.34 -23.97
CA ARG A 746 -6.01 -1.62 -24.81
C ARG A 746 -4.83 -1.06 -24.01
N SER A 747 -3.62 -1.20 -24.55
CA SER A 747 -2.43 -0.48 -24.07
C SER A 747 -2.11 0.69 -25.00
N LEU A 748 -2.22 1.92 -24.47
CA LEU A 748 -1.94 3.16 -25.21
C LEU A 748 -0.81 3.99 -24.55
N VAL A 749 -0.09 3.42 -23.57
CA VAL A 749 0.81 4.15 -22.68
C VAL A 749 1.91 4.82 -23.50
N TRP A 750 2.59 4.05 -24.34
CA TRP A 750 3.74 4.55 -25.10
C TRP A 750 3.34 5.52 -26.20
N ARG A 751 2.21 5.26 -26.88
CA ARG A 751 1.65 6.19 -27.87
C ARG A 751 1.30 7.55 -27.27
N LYS A 752 0.65 7.59 -26.09
CA LYS A 752 0.30 8.86 -25.43
C LYS A 752 1.54 9.59 -24.89
N LEU A 753 2.53 8.88 -24.37
CA LEU A 753 3.79 9.48 -23.92
C LEU A 753 4.61 10.03 -25.09
N TYR A 754 4.64 9.35 -26.24
CA TYR A 754 5.24 9.87 -27.47
C TYR A 754 4.62 11.20 -27.90
N GLU A 755 3.29 11.27 -27.94
CA GLU A 755 2.54 12.50 -28.25
C GLU A 755 2.86 13.64 -27.26
N ALA A 756 2.93 13.35 -25.96
CA ALA A 756 3.33 14.33 -24.95
C ALA A 756 4.78 14.82 -25.15
N ALA A 757 5.70 13.91 -25.53
CA ALA A 757 7.09 14.25 -25.82
C ALA A 757 7.23 15.19 -27.04
N LEU A 758 6.39 15.03 -28.07
CA LEU A 758 6.35 15.97 -29.21
C LEU A 758 5.94 17.38 -28.78
N GLY A 759 4.98 17.48 -27.85
CA GLY A 759 4.61 18.76 -27.24
C GLY A 759 5.77 19.39 -26.46
N LEU A 760 6.49 18.57 -25.67
CA LEU A 760 7.62 19.04 -24.89
C LEU A 760 8.81 19.50 -25.77
N LEU A 761 9.15 18.74 -26.81
CA LEU A 761 10.15 19.10 -27.80
C LEU A 761 9.84 20.47 -28.42
N PHE A 762 8.59 20.68 -28.83
CA PHE A 762 8.15 21.94 -29.41
C PHE A 762 8.33 23.16 -28.47
N LEU A 763 8.07 22.98 -27.17
CA LEU A 763 8.29 24.02 -26.16
C LEU A 763 9.78 24.32 -25.99
N HIS A 764 10.60 23.26 -25.89
CA HIS A 764 12.04 23.39 -25.68
C HIS A 764 12.75 24.03 -26.87
N GLU A 765 12.37 23.73 -28.12
CA GLU A 765 12.88 24.41 -29.33
C GLU A 765 12.61 25.93 -29.34
N ARG A 766 11.61 26.39 -28.57
CA ARG A 766 11.24 27.80 -28.41
C ARG A 766 11.81 28.41 -27.13
N GLY A 767 12.59 27.67 -26.36
CA GLY A 767 13.18 28.13 -25.11
C GLY A 767 12.17 28.31 -23.98
N ILE A 768 11.01 27.65 -24.07
CA ILE A 768 9.95 27.66 -23.05
C ILE A 768 10.20 26.49 -22.09
N VAL A 769 10.31 26.80 -20.79
CA VAL A 769 10.41 25.79 -19.73
C VAL A 769 9.03 25.61 -19.11
N HIS A 770 8.54 24.37 -19.04
CA HIS A 770 7.21 24.05 -18.50
C HIS A 770 7.18 24.19 -16.98
N SER A 771 8.19 23.65 -16.27
CA SER A 771 8.49 23.73 -14.83
C SER A 771 7.56 23.03 -13.82
N ASP A 772 6.43 22.44 -14.24
CA ASP A 772 5.51 21.67 -13.36
C ASP A 772 4.88 20.48 -14.09
N LEU A 773 5.67 19.76 -14.89
CA LEU A 773 5.18 18.64 -15.69
C LEU A 773 4.89 17.41 -14.81
N LYS A 774 3.66 16.89 -14.90
CA LYS A 774 3.15 15.66 -14.27
C LYS A 774 2.01 15.10 -15.13
N CYS A 775 1.63 13.83 -14.98
CA CYS A 775 0.60 13.23 -15.86
C CYS A 775 -0.77 13.94 -15.80
N ASN A 776 -1.10 14.58 -14.67
CA ASN A 776 -2.30 15.41 -14.54
C ASN A 776 -2.31 16.65 -15.46
N GLN A 777 -1.15 17.09 -15.93
CA GLN A 777 -0.99 18.20 -16.88
C GLN A 777 -0.85 17.73 -18.33
N ILE A 778 -1.07 16.44 -18.57
CA ILE A 778 -1.19 15.86 -19.90
C ILE A 778 -2.66 15.50 -20.07
N LEU A 779 -3.36 16.23 -20.93
CA LEU A 779 -4.77 16.00 -21.22
C LEU A 779 -4.94 15.27 -22.55
N VAL A 780 -6.03 14.52 -22.68
CA VAL A 780 -6.35 13.80 -23.92
C VAL A 780 -7.51 14.47 -24.64
N SER A 781 -7.28 14.86 -25.89
CA SER A 781 -8.29 15.51 -26.74
C SER A 781 -9.44 14.55 -27.06
N LYS A 782 -10.53 15.09 -27.60
CA LYS A 782 -11.66 14.27 -28.11
C LYS A 782 -11.23 13.26 -29.18
N ASP A 783 -10.22 13.63 -29.98
CA ASP A 783 -9.68 12.80 -31.06
C ASP A 783 -8.60 11.84 -30.54
N GLY A 784 -8.37 11.81 -29.22
CA GLY A 784 -7.48 10.89 -28.54
C GLY A 784 -6.02 11.37 -28.44
N ALA A 785 -5.67 12.58 -28.88
CA ALA A 785 -4.29 13.07 -28.84
C ALA A 785 -3.91 13.59 -27.43
N ALA A 786 -2.74 13.20 -26.92
CA ALA A 786 -2.18 13.74 -25.69
C ALA A 786 -1.60 15.15 -25.91
N MET A 787 -1.93 16.07 -25.00
CA MET A 787 -1.60 17.49 -25.09
C MET A 787 -1.14 18.04 -23.74
N LEU A 788 -0.06 18.83 -23.72
CA LEU A 788 0.41 19.50 -22.50
C LEU A 788 -0.46 20.72 -22.14
N THR A 789 -0.60 21.01 -20.85
CA THR A 789 -1.35 22.16 -20.31
C THR A 789 -0.74 22.71 -19.01
N ASP A 790 -1.36 23.74 -18.44
CA ASP A 790 -1.01 24.38 -17.16
C ASP A 790 0.36 25.08 -17.14
N PHE A 791 0.44 26.18 -17.90
CA PHE A 791 1.65 27.00 -18.07
C PHE A 791 1.86 28.05 -16.95
N GLY A 792 1.14 27.95 -15.83
CA GLY A 792 1.14 28.97 -14.76
C GLY A 792 2.49 29.18 -14.08
N LEU A 793 3.35 28.16 -14.10
CA LEU A 793 4.73 28.23 -13.64
C LEU A 793 5.75 28.37 -14.78
N SER A 794 5.31 28.27 -16.04
CA SER A 794 6.20 28.35 -17.19
C SER A 794 6.79 29.74 -17.41
N PHE A 795 7.96 29.77 -18.04
CA PHE A 795 8.67 31.00 -18.39
C PHE A 795 9.57 30.81 -19.61
N ASP A 796 9.88 31.94 -20.25
CA ASP A 796 10.93 32.00 -21.27
C ASP A 796 12.30 31.96 -20.59
N SER A 797 13.20 31.13 -21.09
CA SER A 797 14.57 30.97 -20.56
C SER A 797 15.36 32.28 -20.42
N ALA A 798 15.01 33.34 -21.16
CA ALA A 798 15.62 34.66 -21.09
C ALA A 798 15.13 35.55 -19.91
N ASP A 799 13.98 35.23 -19.31
CA ASP A 799 13.29 36.05 -18.29
C ASP A 799 13.56 35.57 -16.84
N ALA A 800 14.55 34.69 -16.63
CA ALA A 800 14.81 33.96 -15.38
C ALA A 800 15.13 34.81 -14.12
N ARG A 801 15.25 36.14 -14.22
CA ARG A 801 15.57 37.02 -13.07
C ARG A 801 14.31 37.37 -12.27
N GLY A 802 13.77 36.40 -11.52
CA GLY A 802 12.67 36.68 -10.58
C GLY A 802 11.81 35.52 -10.11
N ALA A 803 12.13 34.26 -10.46
CA ALA A 803 11.38 33.11 -9.97
C ALA A 803 11.83 32.75 -8.54
N SER A 804 10.97 33.01 -7.55
CA SER A 804 11.12 32.58 -6.15
C SER A 804 10.43 31.23 -5.95
N GLU A 805 11.08 30.35 -5.16
CA GLU A 805 10.65 29.03 -4.67
C GLU A 805 9.27 28.54 -5.13
N THR A 806 9.26 27.65 -6.13
CA THR A 806 8.06 26.97 -6.61
C THR A 806 7.84 25.66 -5.85
N LEU A 807 6.92 25.67 -4.87
CA LEU A 807 6.31 24.47 -4.26
C LEU A 807 5.45 23.74 -5.31
N GLY A 808 6.09 22.93 -6.16
CA GLY A 808 5.42 21.96 -7.04
C GLY A 808 5.39 20.55 -6.43
N ALA A 809 4.85 19.58 -7.17
CA ALA A 809 4.76 18.20 -6.69
C ALA A 809 6.15 17.54 -6.61
N ILE A 810 6.66 17.35 -5.38
CA ILE A 810 8.06 16.96 -5.08
C ILE A 810 8.53 15.73 -5.87
N ARG A 811 7.63 14.76 -6.11
CA ARG A 811 7.96 13.47 -6.74
C ARG A 811 8.34 13.54 -8.21
N TRP A 812 7.96 14.61 -8.91
CA TRP A 812 8.33 14.85 -10.31
C TRP A 812 9.47 15.87 -10.43
N LYS A 813 9.91 16.48 -9.33
CA LYS A 813 10.90 17.55 -9.39
C LYS A 813 12.32 16.99 -9.54
N ALA A 814 13.06 17.64 -10.44
CA ALA A 814 14.47 17.36 -10.65
C ALA A 814 15.31 17.70 -9.41
N PRO A 815 16.37 16.92 -9.12
CA PRO A 815 17.20 17.07 -7.93
C PRO A 815 17.74 18.49 -7.76
N GLU A 816 18.20 19.12 -8.84
CA GLU A 816 18.76 20.47 -8.81
C GLU A 816 17.76 21.55 -8.40
N LEU A 817 16.45 21.30 -8.52
CA LEU A 817 15.40 22.26 -8.13
C LEU A 817 14.99 22.13 -6.67
N ILE A 818 15.26 20.99 -6.03
CA ILE A 818 14.79 20.67 -4.67
C ILE A 818 15.94 20.50 -3.67
N ARG A 819 17.20 20.62 -4.13
CA ARG A 819 18.38 20.71 -3.26
C ARG A 819 18.24 21.87 -2.28
N LYS A 820 18.67 21.64 -1.04
CA LYS A 820 18.63 22.65 0.04
C LYS A 820 19.71 23.74 -0.12
N VAL A 821 20.81 23.44 -0.84
CA VAL A 821 21.94 24.36 -1.07
C VAL A 821 21.95 24.76 -2.54
N ASP A 822 21.85 26.07 -2.81
CA ASP A 822 21.85 26.70 -4.14
C ASP A 822 20.89 26.02 -5.15
N PRO A 823 19.57 25.99 -4.86
CA PRO A 823 18.59 25.41 -5.78
C PRO A 823 18.64 26.14 -7.12
N SER A 824 18.84 25.37 -8.18
CA SER A 824 18.84 25.90 -9.54
C SER A 824 17.43 26.38 -9.93
N LEU A 825 17.36 27.39 -10.78
CA LEU A 825 16.11 27.76 -11.42
C LEU A 825 15.66 26.65 -12.39
N PRO A 826 14.35 26.48 -12.63
CA PRO A 826 13.87 25.49 -13.60
C PRO A 826 14.51 25.68 -14.98
N THR A 827 14.89 24.56 -15.60
CA THR A 827 15.51 24.52 -16.93
C THR A 827 14.80 23.50 -17.82
N VAL A 828 15.10 23.51 -19.11
CA VAL A 828 14.65 22.45 -20.04
C VAL A 828 15.11 21.06 -19.58
N GLN A 829 16.27 20.96 -18.92
CA GLN A 829 16.76 19.71 -18.34
C GLN A 829 15.94 19.26 -17.14
N SER A 830 15.41 20.19 -16.35
CA SER A 830 14.52 19.85 -15.22
C SER A 830 13.14 19.37 -15.68
N ASP A 831 12.65 19.85 -16.83
CA ASP A 831 11.44 19.33 -17.46
C ASP A 831 11.64 17.88 -17.94
N LEU A 832 12.83 17.55 -18.45
CA LEU A 832 13.16 16.20 -18.91
C LEU A 832 13.14 15.17 -17.77
N TYR A 833 13.68 15.54 -16.61
CA TYR A 833 13.55 14.73 -15.40
C TYR A 833 12.07 14.55 -15.01
N SER A 834 11.30 15.64 -15.01
CA SER A 834 9.87 15.60 -14.68
C SER A 834 9.10 14.70 -15.65
N PHE A 835 9.45 14.74 -16.94
CA PHE A 835 8.88 13.89 -17.97
C PHE A 835 9.24 12.41 -17.77
N GLY A 836 10.48 12.10 -17.38
CA GLY A 836 10.87 10.74 -17.01
C GLY A 836 10.07 10.19 -15.82
N MET A 837 9.68 11.05 -14.87
CA MET A 837 8.75 10.67 -13.80
C MET A 837 7.31 10.47 -14.30
N CYS A 838 6.86 11.19 -15.33
CA CYS A 838 5.60 10.89 -16.02
C CYS A 838 5.62 9.51 -16.69
N LEU A 839 6.75 9.08 -17.27
CA LEU A 839 6.92 7.73 -17.83
C LEU A 839 6.73 6.67 -16.73
N VAL A 840 7.37 6.85 -15.57
CA VAL A 840 7.20 5.95 -14.41
C VAL A 840 5.73 5.87 -14.01
N GLU A 841 5.07 7.01 -13.87
CA GLU A 841 3.68 7.09 -13.43
C GLU A 841 2.73 6.40 -14.42
N ALA A 842 2.85 6.70 -15.71
CA ALA A 842 1.96 6.18 -16.74
C ALA A 842 2.13 4.67 -16.97
N VAL A 843 3.37 4.14 -16.88
CA VAL A 843 3.64 2.70 -17.06
C VAL A 843 3.21 1.90 -15.83
N THR A 844 3.46 2.41 -14.63
CA THR A 844 3.14 1.68 -13.39
C THR A 844 1.70 1.86 -12.92
N GLY A 845 1.04 2.95 -13.32
CA GLY A 845 -0.25 3.35 -12.76
C GLY A 845 -0.17 3.86 -11.32
N GLN A 846 1.03 4.13 -10.81
CA GLN A 846 1.28 4.61 -9.45
C GLN A 846 2.03 5.93 -9.50
N VAL A 847 1.81 6.80 -8.51
CA VAL A 847 2.63 8.01 -8.37
C VAL A 847 4.11 7.63 -8.22
N PRO A 848 5.05 8.40 -8.80
CA PRO A 848 6.49 8.13 -8.66
C PRO A 848 6.87 8.04 -7.18
N TRP A 849 7.75 7.10 -6.84
CA TRP A 849 8.14 6.76 -5.46
C TRP A 849 7.05 6.07 -4.62
N GLY A 850 5.91 5.71 -5.21
CA GLY A 850 4.85 4.99 -4.52
C GLY A 850 4.33 5.72 -3.29
N ASN A 851 4.12 5.00 -2.19
CA ASN A 851 3.52 5.55 -0.97
C ASN A 851 4.53 6.27 -0.03
N LEU A 852 5.80 6.42 -0.42
CA LEU A 852 6.80 7.12 0.40
C LEU A 852 6.37 8.57 0.66
N PRO A 853 6.46 9.13 1.88
CA PRO A 853 6.15 10.55 2.12
C PRO A 853 7.02 11.49 1.30
N ASP A 854 6.48 12.64 0.88
CA ASP A 854 7.21 13.63 0.05
C ASP A 854 8.58 14.07 0.62
N PRO A 855 8.76 14.26 1.95
CA PRO A 855 10.08 14.52 2.53
C PRO A 855 11.09 13.39 2.29
N VAL A 856 10.64 12.13 2.34
CA VAL A 856 11.47 10.94 2.09
C VAL A 856 11.84 10.84 0.61
N VAL A 857 10.90 11.19 -0.28
CA VAL A 857 11.18 11.28 -1.73
C VAL A 857 12.23 12.36 -2.00
N LYS A 858 12.05 13.55 -1.41
CA LYS A 858 13.03 14.64 -1.50
C LYS A 858 14.41 14.19 -1.00
N PHE A 859 14.44 13.44 0.11
CA PHE A 859 15.66 12.90 0.68
C PHE A 859 16.39 11.95 -0.29
N HIS A 860 15.70 10.98 -0.91
CA HIS A 860 16.32 10.06 -1.87
C HIS A 860 16.81 10.77 -3.13
N VAL A 861 15.98 11.63 -3.72
CA VAL A 861 16.30 12.35 -4.96
C VAL A 861 17.50 13.29 -4.77
N CYS A 862 17.59 13.99 -3.62
CA CYS A 862 18.71 14.89 -3.35
C CYS A 862 20.06 14.16 -3.17
N ARG A 863 20.04 12.86 -2.88
CA ARG A 863 21.23 12.02 -2.64
C ARG A 863 21.61 11.14 -3.80
N GLU A 864 21.08 11.45 -4.99
CA GLU A 864 21.37 10.70 -6.21
C GLU A 864 20.96 9.22 -6.11
N GLN A 865 19.99 8.90 -5.25
CA GLN A 865 19.37 7.59 -5.18
C GLN A 865 18.20 7.57 -6.15
N PHE A 866 18.22 6.63 -7.09
CA PHE A 866 17.16 6.47 -8.07
C PHE A 866 16.16 5.38 -7.67
N LEU A 867 14.96 5.43 -8.26
CA LEU A 867 13.93 4.40 -8.08
C LEU A 867 14.48 3.01 -8.46
N PRO A 868 14.14 1.94 -7.72
CA PRO A 868 14.34 0.59 -8.22
C PRO A 868 13.42 0.35 -9.43
N ARG A 869 13.85 -0.48 -10.40
CA ARG A 869 13.07 -0.78 -11.60
C ARG A 869 11.71 -1.39 -11.22
N PRO A 870 10.58 -0.75 -11.56
CA PRO A 870 9.27 -1.34 -11.33
C PRO A 870 9.04 -2.55 -12.24
N LYS A 871 8.35 -3.59 -11.73
CA LYS A 871 7.99 -4.81 -12.48
C LYS A 871 7.18 -4.54 -13.76
N ALA A 872 6.52 -3.39 -13.85
CA ALA A 872 5.72 -2.99 -15.02
C ALA A 872 6.58 -2.70 -16.27
N PHE A 873 7.86 -2.35 -16.09
CA PHE A 873 8.81 -2.14 -17.20
C PHE A 873 9.37 -3.49 -17.66
N ARG A 874 8.86 -3.99 -18.79
CA ARG A 874 9.16 -5.34 -19.30
C ARG A 874 10.52 -5.42 -19.98
N ASP A 875 10.95 -4.34 -20.63
CA ASP A 875 12.18 -4.30 -21.43
C ASP A 875 13.27 -3.43 -20.78
N ASP A 876 14.53 -3.87 -20.90
CA ASP A 876 15.70 -3.13 -20.37
C ASP A 876 15.80 -1.73 -20.99
N ASP A 877 15.55 -1.61 -22.30
CA ASP A 877 15.64 -0.36 -23.04
C ASP A 877 14.64 0.71 -22.55
N GLN A 878 13.45 0.30 -22.11
CA GLN A 878 12.44 1.21 -21.54
C GLN A 878 12.91 1.79 -20.21
N TRP A 879 13.52 0.97 -19.36
CA TRP A 879 14.01 1.42 -18.06
C TRP A 879 15.32 2.23 -18.17
N GLU A 880 16.23 1.84 -19.07
CA GLU A 880 17.41 2.63 -19.39
C GLU A 880 17.05 4.03 -19.91
N MET A 881 15.97 4.16 -20.70
CA MET A 881 15.46 5.46 -21.13
C MET A 881 15.02 6.32 -19.93
N VAL A 882 14.28 5.76 -18.97
CA VAL A 882 13.86 6.47 -17.75
C VAL A 882 15.08 6.94 -16.96
N LYS A 883 16.09 6.08 -16.78
CA LYS A 883 17.35 6.46 -16.11
C LYS A 883 18.10 7.57 -16.83
N ALA A 884 18.12 7.55 -18.17
CA ALA A 884 18.78 8.57 -18.97
C ALA A 884 18.05 9.92 -18.93
N LEU A 885 16.72 9.92 -18.94
CA LEU A 885 15.91 11.14 -18.74
C LEU A 885 16.06 11.73 -17.33
N CYS A 886 16.17 10.86 -16.33
CA CYS A 886 16.25 11.23 -14.93
C CYS A 886 17.67 11.19 -14.35
N ALA A 887 18.71 11.35 -15.18
CA ALA A 887 20.08 11.42 -14.69
C ALA A 887 20.24 12.58 -13.68
N PHE A 888 20.96 12.38 -12.58
CA PHE A 888 21.03 13.37 -11.51
C PHE A 888 21.73 14.65 -11.93
N ASP A 889 22.83 14.52 -12.68
CA ASP A 889 23.50 15.64 -13.32
C ASP A 889 22.71 16.08 -14.57
N PRO A 890 22.20 17.32 -14.62
CA PRO A 890 21.44 17.84 -15.77
C PRO A 890 22.21 17.78 -17.09
N SER A 891 23.55 17.81 -17.07
CA SER A 891 24.38 17.73 -18.28
C SER A 891 24.46 16.33 -18.88
N ASN A 892 24.11 15.30 -18.11
CA ASN A 892 24.09 13.90 -18.53
C ASN A 892 22.69 13.41 -18.94
N ARG A 893 21.68 14.28 -18.89
CA ARG A 893 20.31 13.90 -19.25
C ARG A 893 20.14 13.78 -20.76
N MET A 894 19.34 12.80 -21.14
CA MET A 894 18.95 12.57 -22.53
C MET A 894 18.22 13.79 -23.10
N GLU A 895 18.63 14.22 -24.29
CA GLU A 895 17.96 15.31 -25.01
C GLU A 895 16.53 14.92 -25.40
N VAL A 896 15.62 15.90 -25.39
CA VAL A 896 14.20 15.66 -25.71
C VAL A 896 14.00 15.05 -27.11
N SER A 897 14.86 15.41 -28.07
CA SER A 897 14.82 14.84 -29.44
C SER A 897 15.18 13.35 -29.47
N GLU A 898 16.13 12.91 -28.64
CA GLU A 898 16.47 11.49 -28.51
C GLU A 898 15.34 10.72 -27.81
N ALA A 899 14.73 11.32 -26.79
CA ALA A 899 13.59 10.74 -26.09
C ALA A 899 12.39 10.54 -27.03
N VAL A 900 12.10 11.52 -27.90
CA VAL A 900 11.06 11.42 -28.93
C VAL A 900 11.31 10.23 -29.86
N ASN A 901 12.55 10.04 -30.34
CA ASN A 901 12.89 8.93 -31.23
C ASN A 901 12.70 7.56 -30.56
N LYS A 902 13.09 7.42 -29.28
CA LYS A 902 12.90 6.17 -28.53
C LYS A 902 11.42 5.89 -28.25
N LEU A 903 10.66 6.91 -27.87
CA LEU A 903 9.22 6.78 -27.62
C LEU A 903 8.45 6.47 -28.91
N GLU A 904 8.88 6.98 -30.06
CA GLU A 904 8.30 6.62 -31.36
C GLU A 904 8.44 5.11 -31.60
N HIS A 905 9.61 4.54 -31.30
CA HIS A 905 9.84 3.12 -31.43
C HIS A 905 8.94 2.29 -30.51
N PHE A 906 8.88 2.62 -29.21
CA PHE A 906 8.00 1.93 -28.26
C PHE A 906 6.52 2.07 -28.61
N ALA A 907 6.11 3.23 -29.13
CA ALA A 907 4.75 3.47 -29.61
C ALA A 907 4.41 2.60 -30.84
N GLN A 908 5.36 2.39 -31.74
CA GLN A 908 5.20 1.49 -32.89
C GLN A 908 5.12 0.02 -32.46
N GLU A 909 5.95 -0.41 -31.51
CA GLU A 909 5.88 -1.76 -30.96
C GLU A 909 4.55 -2.03 -30.26
N GLU A 910 4.07 -1.08 -29.44
CA GLU A 910 2.77 -1.15 -28.79
C GLU A 910 1.63 -1.29 -29.82
N LEU A 911 1.69 -0.54 -30.92
CA LEU A 911 0.71 -0.63 -32.02
C LEU A 911 0.77 -1.98 -32.75
N ILE A 912 1.97 -2.55 -32.94
CA ILE A 912 2.13 -3.87 -33.57
C ILE A 912 1.53 -4.96 -32.67
N GLN A 913 1.78 -4.91 -31.36
CA GLN A 913 1.22 -5.87 -30.40
C GLN A 913 -0.30 -5.80 -30.34
N GLU A 914 -0.88 -4.59 -30.34
CA GLU A 914 -2.33 -4.41 -30.42
C GLU A 914 -2.92 -5.07 -31.69
N ARG A 915 -2.31 -4.84 -32.85
CA ARG A 915 -2.74 -5.45 -34.12
C ARG A 915 -2.61 -6.97 -34.14
N ILE A 916 -1.57 -7.52 -33.50
CA ILE A 916 -1.41 -8.98 -33.36
C ILE A 916 -2.50 -9.55 -32.45
N ALA A 917 -2.83 -8.87 -31.35
CA ALA A 917 -3.90 -9.27 -30.45
C ALA A 917 -5.27 -9.25 -31.15
N GLU A 918 -5.60 -8.17 -31.86
CA GLU A 918 -6.82 -8.06 -32.67
C GLU A 918 -6.91 -9.17 -33.73
N TYR A 919 -5.82 -9.47 -34.43
CA TYR A 919 -5.78 -10.55 -35.43
C TYR A 919 -5.94 -11.95 -34.81
N ASN A 920 -5.38 -12.18 -33.61
CA ASN A 920 -5.51 -13.46 -32.90
C ASN A 920 -6.91 -13.65 -32.31
N GLU A 921 -7.59 -12.58 -31.90
CA GLU A 921 -9.00 -12.63 -31.48
C GLU A 921 -9.92 -12.92 -32.68
N GLU A 922 -9.71 -12.28 -33.82
CA GLU A 922 -10.47 -12.51 -35.07
C GLU A 922 -10.24 -13.91 -35.71
N THR A 923 -9.17 -14.62 -35.35
CA THR A 923 -8.88 -15.98 -35.86
C THR A 923 -9.31 -17.11 -34.90
N VAL A 924 -9.70 -16.77 -33.68
CA VAL A 924 -10.20 -17.70 -32.64
C VAL A 924 -11.74 -17.65 -32.53
N GLU A 925 -12.39 -16.55 -32.94
CA GLU A 925 -13.82 -16.51 -33.32
C GLU A 925 -14.09 -17.13 -34.70
#